data_AF-A0A2N5KD74-F1
#
_entry.id   AF-A0A2N5KD74-F1
#
_cell.length_a   1.000
_cell.length_b   1.000
_cell.length_c   1.000
_cell.angle_alpha   90.00
_cell.angle_beta   90.00
_cell.angle_gamma   90.00
#
_symmetry.space_group_name_H-M   'P 1'
#
loop_
_entity.id
_entity.type
_entity.pdbx_description
1 polymer ?
#
loop_
_entity_poly.entity_id
_entity_poly.type
_entity_poly.pdbx_seq_one_letter_code
_entity_poly.pdbx_strand_id
1 'polypeptide(L)'
;MGLVPATAALALALLLVAALALMGRIPGDAHQLFAVATILLVCAAGWSFPLLQAAAQRKRPRFWTRSALPLGLAAIAVGCSAPTYANVIGDARTRAAQLEADRLPTLIDAGRWLAANNSGSPVVVTAPLRVLSAVTSESGLPTLLAQPDDERRLRDVVQRAVNGVIDGRLRAIDSLYGGNVAAAQEMLQTYQVGYVLVGPAERAAFGDTAGGALEVLAQRGIINLAYTGNGIQIYEASPPAGTPQYVAQTPRLAPPTKRALLEQPVDELPVVDEYGWNHVATRYPALGVGLWLLVIEVLGLLAFPLTSRIFRRWQDHGWSLSKLVGLLIWGYAVWLPVNLGWWLFNWWSLAFGGMLLALLGGALLRRNTGATAADGAQGVTLFPLLRQLLGSELVFLLAFGAWTLVRAANPDVWHPYYGGEKPFEFGFLNALLRSPVLPPYDPFFSDGIVNYYYYGLFLVALPIKAVGIDPAIGFNLALATLFALTASATFALGRELTGRKRYGVLATLLMLGLGTLASVVRVTESQGLEPVVAALRGGLAGFGGRLGAWFWGPSRVIPHTINEFPLFGFLFGDLHPHLIALPITLLAIACSGELVRRQISRANVALGALVLGTLAVANSWDAPTYGLVLGGALVGRAWRSSDRARIGATLLRVAQAGLLAVVMLAAGLALFTPFFLHYRAMVGGIGLVRHGDTLRQYLLVYGPLLFLAVTLLVSVAWKLARGAEAGWRMAVRGGAVALPLLVVVLLLSGGTLQQQPDLPSGWPLRIVLGLLSLLGLALAFHPTTTRRLRDREWLALWLVTVGLLVGVGMQLVFVRDHLAGGDWERMNTVFKFGIQLWALWAIGGAAAMPFIFSQMRRHEIATGIWLGLLIMLVLPGLVYPVAAIPSRLSTRFDQTVPLTLDGLAFMSNARYTIEGRDGVAKQIDLGPDAEAIAWLKQHVAGTPIMATSEAEFYRTYGVRVAANTGLPTILGRLHEDEQREPRSVYERERDVQELFNTADQATAAGLLAKYHVTYVYIGPVERAVYDPAGIAKFDAMHGTVLDLVYENGGVRIYRVNGAALADVAVVEQVPVVVEDQLVTALQARVAGNPQDSAAAFGLGQRLSELNRAEEAATVLETAAAAHPEDVPLHHLLGDVLAQLGRADEAIAAWQHAADVAPTGSNLNKLGAGLVRLGRWDEAELTLQQALATDPAVVEPYFYLGELYRSRDGAGDRERARDAYQRYLDAAPLDAPWRSLAETNISQLGQ
;
A
#
# COMPACT_ATOMS: atom_id res chain seq x y z
N MET A 1 -35.39 29.03 -17.37
CA MET A 1 -35.69 27.93 -16.42
C MET A 1 -35.40 26.54 -16.99
N GLY A 2 -35.71 26.23 -18.26
CA GLY A 2 -35.59 24.86 -18.81
C GLY A 2 -34.21 24.20 -18.94
N LEU A 3 -33.09 24.91 -18.71
CA LEU A 3 -31.73 24.32 -18.82
C LEU A 3 -31.26 23.58 -17.56
N VAL A 4 -31.77 23.96 -16.38
CA VAL A 4 -31.34 23.37 -15.09
C VAL A 4 -31.63 21.86 -14.99
N PRO A 5 -32.79 21.34 -15.44
CA PRO A 5 -33.06 19.90 -15.43
C PRO A 5 -32.07 19.10 -16.27
N ALA A 6 -31.67 19.59 -17.45
CA ALA A 6 -30.74 18.88 -18.33
C ALA A 6 -29.35 18.73 -17.71
N THR A 7 -28.79 19.81 -17.16
CA THR A 7 -27.49 19.76 -16.46
C THR A 7 -27.55 18.93 -15.17
N ALA A 8 -28.68 18.94 -14.46
CA ALA A 8 -28.86 18.12 -13.27
C ALA A 8 -29.01 16.63 -13.62
N ALA A 9 -29.76 16.30 -14.69
CA ALA A 9 -29.93 14.94 -15.17
C ALA A 9 -28.62 14.37 -15.72
N LEU A 10 -27.82 15.15 -16.45
CA LEU A 10 -26.51 14.71 -16.93
C LEU A 10 -25.53 14.47 -15.75
N ALA A 11 -25.52 15.35 -14.75
CA ALA A 11 -24.73 15.15 -13.54
C ALA A 11 -25.22 13.92 -12.72
N LEU A 12 -26.54 13.70 -12.64
CA LEU A 12 -27.12 12.54 -11.98
C LEU A 12 -26.80 11.25 -12.74
N ALA A 13 -26.82 11.26 -14.08
CA ALA A 13 -26.44 10.13 -14.92
C ALA A 13 -24.94 9.81 -14.79
N LEU A 14 -24.07 10.82 -14.78
CA LEU A 14 -22.63 10.63 -14.51
C LEU A 14 -22.38 10.07 -13.10
N LEU A 15 -23.12 10.53 -12.09
CA LEU A 15 -23.07 9.96 -10.74
C LEU A 15 -23.62 8.53 -10.69
N LEU A 16 -24.66 8.21 -11.47
CA LEU A 16 -25.23 6.86 -11.55
C LEU A 16 -24.28 5.89 -12.26
N VAL A 17 -23.65 6.31 -13.36
CA VAL A 17 -22.63 5.52 -14.08
C VAL A 17 -21.40 5.32 -13.19
N ALA A 18 -20.92 6.36 -12.50
CA ALA A 18 -19.82 6.24 -11.55
C ALA A 18 -20.17 5.30 -10.37
N ALA A 19 -21.39 5.37 -9.84
CA ALA A 19 -21.86 4.45 -8.79
C ALA A 19 -22.01 3.01 -9.30
N LEU A 20 -22.52 2.79 -10.51
CA LEU A 20 -22.65 1.46 -11.12
C LEU A 20 -21.29 0.85 -11.47
N ALA A 21 -20.31 1.65 -11.88
CA ALA A 21 -18.92 1.23 -12.04
C ALA A 21 -18.26 0.88 -10.69
N LEU A 22 -18.44 1.72 -9.66
CA LEU A 22 -18.00 1.43 -8.28
C LEU A 22 -18.70 0.20 -7.65
N MET A 23 -19.85 -0.21 -8.19
CA MET A 23 -20.56 -1.44 -7.81
C MET A 23 -20.28 -2.63 -8.74
N GLY A 24 -19.32 -2.51 -9.68
CA GLY A 24 -18.92 -3.59 -10.58
C GLY A 24 -19.99 -4.04 -11.58
N ARG A 25 -20.98 -3.20 -11.90
CA ARG A 25 -22.14 -3.54 -12.74
C ARG A 25 -22.01 -3.12 -14.21
N ILE A 26 -20.83 -2.67 -14.63
CA ILE A 26 -20.52 -2.30 -16.02
C ILE A 26 -19.15 -2.91 -16.38
N PRO A 27 -19.07 -3.85 -17.34
CA PRO A 27 -17.79 -4.33 -17.86
C PRO A 27 -17.24 -3.36 -18.93
N GLY A 28 -15.93 -3.11 -18.94
CA GLY A 28 -15.24 -2.33 -19.98
C GLY A 28 -14.31 -1.25 -19.45
N ASP A 29 -13.27 -0.92 -20.21
CA ASP A 29 -12.12 -0.13 -19.78
C ASP A 29 -12.44 1.24 -19.18
N ALA A 30 -11.75 1.54 -18.07
CA ALA A 30 -11.73 2.86 -17.47
C ALA A 30 -11.29 3.96 -18.47
N HIS A 31 -10.43 3.63 -19.43
CA HIS A 31 -10.02 4.56 -20.50
C HIS A 31 -11.19 5.03 -21.36
N GLN A 32 -12.13 4.15 -21.74
CA GLN A 32 -13.28 4.55 -22.56
C GLN A 32 -14.30 5.36 -21.74
N LEU A 33 -14.56 4.94 -20.49
CA LEU A 33 -15.42 5.70 -19.57
C LEU A 33 -14.85 7.10 -19.27
N PHE A 34 -13.54 7.22 -19.06
CA PHE A 34 -12.87 8.50 -18.83
C PHE A 34 -12.81 9.36 -20.09
N ALA A 35 -12.59 8.77 -21.27
CA ALA A 35 -12.68 9.48 -22.55
C ALA A 35 -14.09 10.03 -22.80
N VAL A 36 -15.14 9.22 -22.62
CA VAL A 36 -16.54 9.65 -22.76
C VAL A 36 -16.89 10.73 -21.74
N ALA A 37 -16.50 10.58 -20.47
CA ALA A 37 -16.72 11.60 -19.44
C ALA A 37 -15.99 12.92 -19.76
N THR A 38 -14.75 12.84 -20.27
CA THR A 38 -13.94 13.99 -20.67
C THR A 38 -14.53 14.68 -21.90
N ILE A 39 -14.93 13.92 -22.92
CA ILE A 39 -15.61 14.45 -24.12
C ILE A 39 -16.93 15.13 -23.73
N LEU A 40 -17.73 14.54 -22.84
CA LEU A 40 -18.96 15.16 -22.35
C LEU A 40 -18.70 16.43 -21.52
N LEU A 41 -17.63 16.47 -20.73
CA LEU A 41 -17.19 17.68 -20.01
C LEU A 41 -16.69 18.78 -20.97
N VAL A 42 -15.91 18.42 -21.99
CA VAL A 42 -15.43 19.33 -23.03
C VAL A 42 -16.59 19.86 -23.88
N CYS A 43 -17.57 19.01 -24.22
CA CYS A 43 -18.80 19.42 -24.87
C CYS A 43 -19.63 20.37 -23.99
N ALA A 44 -19.77 20.09 -22.68
CA ALA A 44 -20.47 20.99 -21.75
C ALA A 44 -19.77 22.36 -21.58
N ALA A 45 -18.43 22.37 -21.58
CA ALA A 45 -17.64 23.59 -21.62
C ALA A 45 -17.80 24.34 -22.96
N GLY A 46 -17.77 23.62 -24.09
CA GLY A 46 -17.99 24.16 -25.43
C GLY A 46 -19.37 24.79 -25.60
N TRP A 47 -20.43 24.13 -25.12
CA TRP A 47 -21.80 24.66 -25.11
C TRP A 47 -21.96 25.92 -24.23
N SER A 48 -21.09 26.10 -23.23
CA SER A 48 -21.09 27.28 -22.36
C SER A 48 -20.49 28.53 -23.02
N PHE A 49 -19.64 28.37 -24.03
CA PHE A 49 -18.89 29.49 -24.62
C PHE A 49 -19.74 30.42 -25.50
N PRO A 50 -20.57 29.94 -26.46
CA PRO A 50 -21.47 30.79 -27.24
C PRO A 50 -22.51 31.52 -26.38
N LEU A 51 -22.97 30.89 -25.29
CA LEU A 51 -23.98 31.48 -24.40
C LEU A 51 -23.44 32.65 -23.57
N LEU A 52 -22.15 32.63 -23.21
CA LEU A 52 -21.49 33.79 -22.59
C LEU A 52 -21.31 34.95 -23.58
N GLN A 53 -21.07 34.65 -24.85
CA GLN A 53 -21.08 35.66 -25.93
C GLN A 53 -22.48 36.24 -26.17
N ALA A 54 -23.52 35.40 -26.13
CA ALA A 54 -24.91 35.82 -26.29
C ALA A 54 -25.41 36.71 -25.14
N ALA A 55 -24.89 36.54 -23.92
CA ALA A 55 -25.20 37.41 -22.78
C ALA A 55 -24.59 38.82 -22.91
N ALA A 56 -23.57 39.01 -23.77
CA ALA A 56 -22.82 40.25 -23.91
C ALA A 56 -23.33 41.17 -25.04
N GLN A 57 -24.25 40.72 -25.90
CA GLN A 57 -24.68 41.50 -27.08
C GLN A 57 -26.20 41.54 -27.28
N ARG A 58 -26.70 42.75 -27.60
CA ARG A 58 -28.07 43.11 -28.06
C ARG A 58 -29.12 43.08 -26.93
N LYS A 59 -29.96 44.10 -26.69
CA LYS A 59 -30.34 45.28 -27.51
C LYS A 59 -30.62 44.92 -28.98
N ARG A 60 -31.82 44.36 -29.18
CA ARG A 60 -32.51 44.01 -30.44
C ARG A 60 -32.44 45.13 -31.51
N PRO A 61 -32.65 44.85 -32.84
CA PRO A 61 -33.64 43.85 -33.32
C PRO A 61 -33.35 43.04 -34.62
N ARG A 62 -34.33 42.15 -34.92
CA ARG A 62 -34.81 41.59 -36.21
C ARG A 62 -34.14 40.35 -36.90
N PHE A 63 -34.92 39.25 -36.87
CA PHE A 63 -35.48 38.46 -38.01
C PHE A 63 -34.96 37.04 -38.41
N TRP A 64 -35.95 36.12 -38.63
CA TRP A 64 -36.03 34.79 -39.33
C TRP A 64 -34.97 33.67 -39.06
N THR A 65 -35.25 32.34 -38.94
CA THR A 65 -36.45 31.53 -38.53
C THR A 65 -36.17 30.01 -38.40
N ARG A 66 -37.09 29.29 -37.71
CA ARG A 66 -37.68 27.92 -37.98
C ARG A 66 -37.02 26.60 -37.49
N SER A 67 -37.92 25.75 -36.94
CA SER A 67 -37.95 24.26 -36.89
C SER A 67 -36.93 23.49 -36.03
N ALA A 68 -37.26 22.37 -35.34
CA ALA A 68 -38.55 21.79 -34.90
C ALA A 68 -38.35 20.75 -33.74
N LEU A 69 -39.46 20.36 -33.06
CA LEU A 69 -39.61 19.21 -32.13
C LEU A 69 -40.51 18.13 -32.81
N PRO A 70 -40.93 16.97 -32.21
CA PRO A 70 -40.92 16.47 -30.80
C PRO A 70 -40.17 15.12 -30.59
N LEU A 71 -39.69 14.75 -29.39
CA LEU A 71 -40.36 14.13 -28.21
C LEU A 71 -41.08 12.77 -28.46
N GLY A 72 -40.71 11.77 -27.63
CA GLY A 72 -41.45 10.52 -27.40
C GLY A 72 -41.14 10.00 -25.99
N LEU A 73 -42.17 9.57 -25.24
CA LEU A 73 -42.07 9.18 -23.83
C LEU A 73 -43.07 8.05 -23.57
N ALA A 74 -42.65 6.97 -22.91
CA ALA A 74 -43.55 5.90 -22.47
C ALA A 74 -43.01 5.22 -21.20
N ALA A 75 -43.90 4.94 -20.26
CA ALA A 75 -43.68 4.09 -19.09
C ALA A 75 -45.03 3.47 -18.68
N ILE A 76 -45.02 2.21 -18.26
CA ILE A 76 -46.12 1.49 -17.59
C ILE A 76 -45.48 0.31 -16.82
N ALA A 77 -46.18 -0.22 -15.81
CA ALA A 77 -45.65 -1.19 -14.84
C ALA A 77 -46.70 -2.26 -14.48
N VAL A 78 -46.33 -3.19 -13.58
CA VAL A 78 -47.14 -4.31 -13.03
C VAL A 78 -47.33 -5.48 -14.02
N GLY A 79 -47.22 -6.77 -13.63
CA GLY A 79 -46.77 -7.37 -12.36
C GLY A 79 -47.24 -8.84 -12.17
N CYS A 80 -46.88 -9.43 -11.01
CA CYS A 80 -47.40 -10.68 -10.40
C CYS A 80 -46.85 -12.08 -10.80
N SER A 81 -46.88 -12.95 -9.78
CA SER A 81 -46.90 -14.44 -9.74
C SER A 81 -45.76 -15.27 -10.35
N ALA A 82 -45.07 -16.02 -9.46
CA ALA A 82 -44.65 -17.41 -9.74
C ALA A 82 -45.83 -18.37 -9.48
N PRO A 83 -45.83 -19.60 -10.03
CA PRO A 83 -45.44 -20.74 -9.18
C PRO A 83 -44.70 -21.90 -9.88
N THR A 84 -44.05 -22.73 -9.05
CA THR A 84 -43.71 -24.16 -9.24
C THR A 84 -43.53 -24.75 -10.65
N TYR A 85 -42.30 -25.20 -10.95
CA TYR A 85 -42.07 -26.33 -11.85
C TYR A 85 -41.11 -27.34 -11.20
N ALA A 86 -41.66 -28.46 -10.72
CA ALA A 86 -40.96 -29.67 -10.32
C ALA A 86 -41.77 -30.87 -10.83
N ASN A 87 -41.11 -32.01 -11.07
CA ASN A 87 -41.67 -33.28 -11.58
C ASN A 87 -41.74 -33.50 -13.12
N VAL A 88 -41.03 -32.73 -13.95
CA VAL A 88 -40.86 -33.07 -15.40
C VAL A 88 -39.43 -33.52 -15.76
N ILE A 89 -38.42 -33.07 -15.02
CA ILE A 89 -36.99 -33.27 -15.35
C ILE A 89 -36.51 -34.73 -15.11
N GLY A 90 -37.20 -35.50 -14.27
CA GLY A 90 -36.77 -36.87 -13.89
C GLY A 90 -36.88 -37.90 -15.02
N ASP A 91 -37.95 -37.84 -15.81
CA ASP A 91 -38.25 -38.90 -16.80
C ASP A 91 -37.43 -38.73 -18.10
N ALA A 92 -37.22 -37.48 -18.53
CA ALA A 92 -36.44 -37.14 -19.72
C ALA A 92 -34.98 -37.60 -19.63
N ARG A 93 -34.31 -37.42 -18.47
CA ARG A 93 -32.91 -37.83 -18.27
C ARG A 93 -32.73 -39.34 -18.36
N THR A 94 -33.68 -40.10 -17.81
CA THR A 94 -33.64 -41.58 -17.83
C THR A 94 -33.80 -42.12 -19.25
N ARG A 95 -34.70 -41.50 -20.04
CA ARG A 95 -34.93 -41.85 -21.45
C ARG A 95 -33.74 -41.51 -22.35
N ALA A 96 -33.09 -40.37 -22.12
CA ALA A 96 -31.86 -40.00 -22.84
C ALA A 96 -30.73 -41.01 -22.59
N ALA A 97 -30.45 -41.34 -21.33
CA ALA A 97 -29.38 -42.27 -20.97
C ALA A 97 -29.57 -43.70 -21.53
N GLN A 98 -30.82 -44.16 -21.73
CA GLN A 98 -31.07 -45.44 -22.42
C GLN A 98 -30.89 -45.34 -23.94
N LEU A 99 -31.27 -44.21 -24.56
CA LEU A 99 -31.07 -43.98 -26.01
C LEU A 99 -29.60 -43.80 -26.42
N GLU A 100 -28.74 -43.39 -25.50
CA GLU A 100 -27.29 -43.24 -25.74
C GLU A 100 -26.54 -44.58 -25.70
N ALA A 101 -26.96 -45.54 -24.86
CA ALA A 101 -26.28 -46.82 -24.70
C ALA A 101 -26.21 -47.63 -26.01
N ASP A 102 -27.32 -47.72 -26.74
CA ASP A 102 -27.41 -48.43 -28.02
C ASP A 102 -26.64 -47.73 -29.16
N ARG A 103 -26.19 -46.49 -28.96
CA ARG A 103 -25.54 -45.64 -29.99
C ARG A 103 -24.06 -45.40 -29.75
N LEU A 104 -23.51 -45.89 -28.64
CA LEU A 104 -22.09 -45.77 -28.30
C LEU A 104 -21.13 -46.20 -29.43
N PRO A 105 -21.39 -47.26 -30.24
CA PRO A 105 -20.52 -47.60 -31.37
C PRO A 105 -20.42 -46.49 -32.43
N THR A 106 -21.51 -45.80 -32.75
CA THR A 106 -21.47 -44.69 -33.73
C THR A 106 -20.73 -43.48 -33.17
N LEU A 107 -20.83 -43.22 -31.86
CA LEU A 107 -20.07 -42.17 -31.20
C LEU A 107 -18.56 -42.46 -31.20
N ILE A 108 -18.17 -43.73 -31.04
CA ILE A 108 -16.79 -44.18 -31.19
C ILE A 108 -16.31 -44.03 -32.64
N ASP A 109 -17.10 -44.43 -33.64
CA ASP A 109 -16.74 -44.25 -35.06
C ASP A 109 -16.61 -42.77 -35.44
N ALA A 110 -17.47 -41.90 -34.92
CA ALA A 110 -17.37 -40.44 -35.09
C ALA A 110 -16.13 -39.85 -34.37
N GLY A 111 -15.80 -40.36 -33.18
CA GLY A 111 -14.57 -40.01 -32.45
C GLY A 111 -13.30 -40.44 -33.20
N ARG A 112 -13.29 -41.63 -33.81
CA ARG A 112 -12.20 -42.12 -34.67
C ARG A 112 -12.07 -41.34 -35.96
N TRP A 113 -13.18 -40.94 -36.57
CA TRP A 113 -13.17 -40.05 -37.73
C TRP A 113 -12.56 -38.68 -37.38
N LEU A 114 -12.89 -38.12 -36.21
CA LEU A 114 -12.24 -36.91 -35.70
C LEU A 114 -10.74 -37.13 -35.43
N ALA A 115 -10.36 -38.26 -34.84
CA ALA A 115 -8.96 -38.63 -34.56
C ALA A 115 -8.11 -38.72 -35.83
N ALA A 116 -8.69 -39.23 -36.92
CA ALA A 116 -8.01 -39.40 -38.20
C ALA A 116 -7.89 -38.09 -39.02
N ASN A 117 -8.84 -37.15 -38.85
CA ASN A 117 -9.00 -36.02 -39.77
C ASN A 117 -8.76 -34.64 -39.14
N ASN A 118 -8.79 -34.48 -37.81
CA ASN A 118 -8.60 -33.17 -37.17
C ASN A 118 -7.10 -32.79 -37.09
N SER A 119 -6.77 -31.58 -37.55
CA SER A 119 -5.44 -30.96 -37.41
C SER A 119 -5.13 -30.39 -36.00
N GLY A 120 -5.68 -30.98 -34.93
CA GLY A 120 -5.45 -30.56 -33.54
C GLY A 120 -6.29 -29.35 -33.07
N SER A 121 -7.34 -28.97 -33.80
CA SER A 121 -8.20 -27.83 -33.44
C SER A 121 -9.27 -28.19 -32.39
N PRO A 122 -9.73 -27.23 -31.55
CA PRO A 122 -10.75 -27.50 -30.52
C PRO A 122 -12.06 -28.06 -31.07
N VAL A 123 -12.65 -29.00 -30.32
CA VAL A 123 -13.95 -29.62 -30.63
C VAL A 123 -14.98 -29.24 -29.57
N VAL A 124 -16.15 -28.76 -30.00
CA VAL A 124 -17.29 -28.48 -29.12
C VAL A 124 -18.28 -29.65 -29.16
N VAL A 125 -18.57 -30.18 -27.97
CA VAL A 125 -19.47 -31.31 -27.68
C VAL A 125 -20.16 -31.00 -26.36
N THR A 126 -21.46 -31.31 -26.21
CA THR A 126 -22.23 -30.98 -24.97
C THR A 126 -22.89 -32.20 -24.32
N ALA A 127 -22.58 -33.40 -24.82
CA ALA A 127 -23.10 -34.68 -24.37
C ALA A 127 -22.66 -35.06 -22.93
N PRO A 128 -23.44 -35.89 -22.22
CA PRO A 128 -23.13 -36.33 -20.85
C PRO A 128 -21.83 -37.14 -20.75
N LEU A 129 -21.31 -37.22 -19.52
CA LEU A 129 -19.92 -37.55 -19.20
C LEU A 129 -19.35 -38.85 -19.82
N ARG A 130 -20.19 -39.88 -20.03
CA ARG A 130 -19.77 -41.15 -20.68
C ARG A 130 -19.59 -41.05 -22.19
N VAL A 131 -20.40 -40.22 -22.86
CA VAL A 131 -20.24 -39.91 -24.28
C VAL A 131 -19.02 -39.02 -24.46
N LEU A 132 -18.89 -37.99 -23.62
CA LEU A 132 -17.74 -37.09 -23.60
C LEU A 132 -16.42 -37.87 -23.41
N SER A 133 -16.37 -38.78 -22.43
CA SER A 133 -15.17 -39.59 -22.16
C SER A 133 -14.81 -40.54 -23.30
N ALA A 134 -15.79 -41.09 -24.02
CA ALA A 134 -15.52 -41.96 -25.16
C ALA A 134 -14.96 -41.17 -26.37
N VAL A 135 -15.49 -39.97 -26.63
CA VAL A 135 -14.99 -39.09 -27.69
C VAL A 135 -13.59 -38.57 -27.35
N THR A 136 -13.31 -38.18 -26.10
CA THR A 136 -11.95 -37.74 -25.71
C THR A 136 -10.95 -38.90 -25.65
N SER A 137 -11.35 -40.10 -25.21
CA SER A 137 -10.43 -41.25 -25.16
C SER A 137 -10.04 -41.78 -26.54
N GLU A 138 -10.96 -41.81 -27.50
CA GLU A 138 -10.69 -42.30 -28.87
C GLU A 138 -10.06 -41.23 -29.78
N SER A 139 -10.15 -39.93 -29.43
CA SER A 139 -9.58 -38.84 -30.24
C SER A 139 -8.38 -38.11 -29.65
N GLY A 140 -8.16 -38.17 -28.32
CA GLY A 140 -7.07 -37.48 -27.63
C GLY A 140 -7.20 -35.95 -27.57
N LEU A 141 -8.32 -35.39 -28.02
CA LEU A 141 -8.52 -33.94 -28.15
C LEU A 141 -9.14 -33.30 -26.89
N PRO A 142 -8.79 -32.04 -26.56
CA PRO A 142 -9.42 -31.30 -25.47
C PRO A 142 -10.83 -30.83 -25.85
N THR A 143 -11.86 -31.37 -25.19
CA THR A 143 -13.25 -30.91 -25.31
C THR A 143 -13.54 -29.70 -24.42
N LEU A 144 -14.33 -28.76 -24.92
CA LEU A 144 -14.89 -27.67 -24.12
C LEU A 144 -16.05 -28.17 -23.23
N LEU A 145 -15.82 -28.15 -21.90
CA LEU A 145 -16.69 -28.56 -20.77
C LEU A 145 -16.54 -30.00 -20.25
N ALA A 146 -16.59 -30.14 -18.92
CA ALA A 146 -16.71 -31.39 -18.16
C ALA A 146 -17.34 -31.13 -16.77
N GLN A 147 -17.86 -32.18 -16.12
CA GLN A 147 -18.34 -32.27 -14.72
C GLN A 147 -19.51 -31.34 -14.27
N PRO A 148 -20.73 -31.89 -14.03
CA PRO A 148 -21.86 -31.11 -13.50
C PRO A 148 -21.81 -30.79 -11.99
N ASP A 149 -21.20 -31.62 -11.15
CA ASP A 149 -21.23 -31.41 -9.68
C ASP A 149 -20.37 -30.23 -9.22
N ASP A 150 -19.40 -29.84 -10.05
CA ASP A 150 -18.65 -28.60 -9.90
C ASP A 150 -19.54 -27.35 -10.01
N GLU A 151 -20.70 -27.40 -10.69
CA GLU A 151 -21.61 -26.25 -10.82
C GLU A 151 -22.29 -25.83 -9.50
N ARG A 152 -22.20 -26.67 -8.45
CA ARG A 152 -22.58 -26.30 -7.08
C ARG A 152 -21.39 -25.76 -6.27
N ARG A 153 -20.20 -26.39 -6.38
CA ARG A 153 -18.99 -25.90 -5.68
C ARG A 153 -18.50 -24.57 -6.26
N LEU A 154 -18.48 -24.40 -7.59
CA LEU A 154 -18.26 -23.11 -8.23
C LEU A 154 -19.34 -22.09 -7.88
N ARG A 155 -20.58 -22.49 -7.52
CA ARG A 155 -21.56 -21.49 -7.09
C ARG A 155 -21.16 -20.80 -5.79
N ASP A 156 -20.62 -21.52 -4.81
CA ASP A 156 -20.16 -20.93 -3.55
C ASP A 156 -18.71 -20.39 -3.60
N VAL A 157 -17.89 -20.83 -4.57
CA VAL A 157 -16.51 -20.37 -4.77
C VAL A 157 -16.42 -19.21 -5.78
N VAL A 158 -17.08 -19.30 -6.95
CA VAL A 158 -17.00 -18.31 -8.04
C VAL A 158 -17.94 -17.11 -7.84
N GLN A 159 -18.97 -17.21 -6.99
CA GLN A 159 -19.65 -16.03 -6.45
C GLN A 159 -18.69 -15.09 -5.67
N ARG A 160 -17.49 -15.57 -5.31
CA ARG A 160 -16.38 -14.80 -4.75
C ARG A 160 -15.24 -14.50 -5.74
N ALA A 161 -15.31 -14.97 -6.99
CA ALA A 161 -14.22 -14.87 -7.98
C ALA A 161 -14.59 -14.06 -9.25
N VAL A 162 -15.28 -14.65 -10.24
CA VAL A 162 -15.33 -14.09 -11.61
C VAL A 162 -16.69 -14.30 -12.31
N ASN A 163 -17.57 -13.29 -12.26
CA ASN A 163 -18.84 -13.26 -13.00
C ASN A 163 -18.70 -12.85 -14.49
N GLY A 164 -17.48 -12.73 -15.03
CA GLY A 164 -17.25 -12.32 -16.42
C GLY A 164 -17.00 -13.48 -17.42
N VAL A 165 -16.19 -14.47 -17.01
CA VAL A 165 -15.55 -15.42 -17.96
C VAL A 165 -16.41 -16.65 -18.25
N ILE A 166 -17.01 -17.27 -17.22
CA ILE A 166 -17.89 -18.45 -17.39
C ILE A 166 -19.14 -18.06 -18.18
N ASP A 167 -19.69 -16.90 -17.82
CA ASP A 167 -20.84 -16.23 -18.43
C ASP A 167 -20.64 -16.02 -19.96
N GLY A 168 -19.41 -15.73 -20.40
CA GLY A 168 -19.04 -15.65 -21.82
C GLY A 168 -19.01 -17.02 -22.51
N ARG A 169 -18.49 -18.06 -21.86
CA ARG A 169 -18.40 -19.43 -22.44
C ARG A 169 -19.77 -20.09 -22.60
N LEU A 170 -20.67 -19.91 -21.63
CA LEU A 170 -22.05 -20.42 -21.74
C LEU A 170 -22.83 -19.70 -22.85
N ARG A 171 -22.71 -18.37 -22.96
CA ARG A 171 -23.28 -17.60 -24.08
C ARG A 171 -22.74 -18.04 -25.45
N ALA A 172 -21.48 -18.46 -25.55
CA ALA A 172 -20.90 -18.95 -26.79
C ALA A 172 -21.58 -20.27 -27.24
N ILE A 173 -21.86 -21.18 -26.30
CA ILE A 173 -22.51 -22.46 -26.57
C ILE A 173 -23.98 -22.26 -26.96
N ASP A 174 -24.73 -21.43 -26.23
CA ASP A 174 -26.09 -21.01 -26.60
C ASP A 174 -26.14 -20.38 -28.01
N SER A 175 -25.08 -19.66 -28.40
CA SER A 175 -24.96 -19.02 -29.72
C SER A 175 -24.58 -19.97 -30.85
N LEU A 176 -23.85 -21.06 -30.55
CA LEU A 176 -23.45 -22.08 -31.53
C LEU A 176 -24.57 -23.08 -31.83
N TYR A 177 -25.29 -23.52 -30.79
CA TYR A 177 -26.38 -24.49 -30.95
C TYR A 177 -27.74 -23.82 -31.19
N GLY A 178 -27.97 -22.62 -30.66
CA GLY A 178 -29.17 -21.82 -30.91
C GLY A 178 -29.24 -21.30 -32.36
N GLY A 179 -30.46 -21.01 -32.82
CA GLY A 179 -30.75 -20.69 -34.23
C GLY A 179 -30.20 -19.35 -34.78
N ASN A 180 -29.28 -18.66 -34.10
CA ASN A 180 -28.74 -17.37 -34.54
C ASN A 180 -27.45 -17.54 -35.36
N VAL A 181 -27.63 -17.66 -36.68
CA VAL A 181 -26.56 -17.81 -37.69
C VAL A 181 -25.40 -16.82 -37.53
N ALA A 182 -25.68 -15.55 -37.19
CA ALA A 182 -24.64 -14.53 -37.07
C ALA A 182 -23.79 -14.72 -35.80
N ALA A 183 -24.45 -15.01 -34.67
CA ALA A 183 -23.76 -15.28 -33.40
C ALA A 183 -22.97 -16.59 -33.46
N ALA A 184 -23.52 -17.64 -34.09
CA ALA A 184 -22.80 -18.89 -34.33
C ALA A 184 -21.48 -18.64 -35.09
N GLN A 185 -21.54 -17.88 -36.19
CA GLN A 185 -20.36 -17.54 -36.99
C GLN A 185 -19.33 -16.71 -36.22
N GLU A 186 -19.78 -15.71 -35.45
CA GLU A 186 -18.91 -14.89 -34.60
C GLU A 186 -18.18 -15.73 -33.55
N MET A 187 -18.90 -16.66 -32.89
CA MET A 187 -18.32 -17.52 -31.86
C MET A 187 -17.35 -18.58 -32.41
N LEU A 188 -17.64 -19.19 -33.57
CA LEU A 188 -16.71 -20.07 -34.27
C LEU A 188 -15.36 -19.38 -34.53
N GLN A 189 -15.40 -18.12 -34.97
CA GLN A 189 -14.22 -17.31 -35.26
C GLN A 189 -13.51 -16.84 -33.98
N THR A 190 -14.26 -16.38 -32.98
CA THR A 190 -13.73 -15.81 -31.73
C THR A 190 -13.01 -16.85 -30.87
N TYR A 191 -13.53 -18.08 -30.82
CA TYR A 191 -12.96 -19.18 -30.03
C TYR A 191 -12.16 -20.19 -30.87
N GLN A 192 -11.97 -19.93 -32.18
CA GLN A 192 -11.30 -20.80 -33.15
C GLN A 192 -11.71 -22.28 -33.03
N VAL A 193 -13.03 -22.50 -32.99
CA VAL A 193 -13.61 -23.84 -32.91
C VAL A 193 -13.48 -24.52 -34.27
N GLY A 194 -12.66 -25.56 -34.37
CA GLY A 194 -12.46 -26.27 -35.64
C GLY A 194 -13.63 -27.19 -36.00
N TYR A 195 -14.22 -27.85 -35.00
CA TYR A 195 -15.32 -28.80 -35.21
C TYR A 195 -16.42 -28.62 -34.15
N VAL A 196 -17.68 -28.61 -34.59
CA VAL A 196 -18.85 -28.68 -33.70
C VAL A 196 -19.63 -29.96 -34.00
N LEU A 197 -19.79 -30.81 -32.98
CA LEU A 197 -20.61 -32.01 -33.07
C LEU A 197 -22.07 -31.63 -32.71
N VAL A 198 -23.01 -32.09 -33.52
CA VAL A 198 -24.47 -31.94 -33.33
C VAL A 198 -25.09 -33.34 -33.33
N GLY A 199 -25.26 -33.93 -32.15
CA GLY A 199 -25.89 -35.23 -31.95
C GLY A 199 -27.31 -35.15 -31.40
N PRO A 200 -27.91 -36.31 -31.06
CA PRO A 200 -29.19 -36.39 -30.35
C PRO A 200 -29.13 -35.74 -28.96
N ALA A 201 -27.97 -35.74 -28.29
CA ALA A 201 -27.78 -35.10 -26.99
C ALA A 201 -27.88 -33.57 -27.08
N GLU A 202 -27.19 -32.95 -28.04
CA GLU A 202 -27.27 -31.53 -28.35
C GLU A 202 -28.71 -31.11 -28.68
N ARG A 203 -29.44 -31.91 -29.49
CA ARG A 203 -30.84 -31.65 -29.82
C ARG A 203 -31.78 -31.87 -28.62
N ALA A 204 -31.48 -32.78 -27.71
CA ALA A 204 -32.23 -32.94 -26.46
C ALA A 204 -31.96 -31.80 -25.44
N ALA A 205 -30.77 -31.18 -25.49
CA ALA A 205 -30.37 -30.09 -24.60
C ALA A 205 -30.84 -28.70 -25.09
N PHE A 206 -30.70 -28.42 -26.39
CA PHE A 206 -30.98 -27.11 -26.99
C PHE A 206 -32.20 -27.10 -27.93
N GLY A 207 -32.95 -28.21 -28.01
CA GLY A 207 -34.15 -28.38 -28.84
C GLY A 207 -33.87 -29.02 -30.20
N ASP A 208 -34.90 -29.58 -30.85
CA ASP A 208 -34.74 -30.36 -32.10
C ASP A 208 -34.03 -29.59 -33.23
N THR A 209 -34.13 -28.26 -33.22
CA THR A 209 -33.50 -27.32 -34.16
C THR A 209 -32.03 -27.01 -33.84
N ALA A 210 -31.44 -27.62 -32.80
CA ALA A 210 -30.05 -27.39 -32.42
C ALA A 210 -29.09 -27.69 -33.59
N GLY A 211 -28.13 -26.79 -33.79
CA GLY A 211 -27.22 -26.83 -34.94
C GLY A 211 -27.83 -26.35 -36.26
N GLY A 212 -29.11 -25.95 -36.31
CA GLY A 212 -29.72 -25.36 -37.51
C GLY A 212 -29.04 -24.05 -37.97
N ALA A 213 -28.39 -23.32 -37.05
CA ALA A 213 -27.53 -22.20 -37.40
C ALA A 213 -26.29 -22.66 -38.19
N LEU A 214 -25.66 -23.76 -37.77
CA LEU A 214 -24.50 -24.39 -38.42
C LEU A 214 -24.91 -24.99 -39.77
N GLU A 215 -26.10 -25.59 -39.87
CA GLU A 215 -26.66 -26.08 -41.13
C GLU A 215 -26.84 -24.93 -42.15
N VAL A 216 -27.34 -23.77 -41.73
CA VAL A 216 -27.44 -22.58 -42.59
C VAL A 216 -26.05 -21.99 -42.93
N LEU A 217 -25.06 -22.07 -42.04
CA LEU A 217 -23.67 -21.70 -42.38
C LEU A 217 -23.04 -22.67 -43.39
N ALA A 218 -23.38 -23.96 -43.31
CA ALA A 218 -22.92 -24.98 -44.25
C ALA A 218 -23.59 -24.84 -45.63
N GLN A 219 -24.89 -24.58 -45.68
CA GLN A 219 -25.62 -24.25 -46.91
C GLN A 219 -25.12 -22.94 -47.56
N ARG A 220 -24.45 -22.06 -46.80
CA ARG A 220 -23.78 -20.84 -47.29
C ARG A 220 -22.30 -21.06 -47.68
N GLY A 221 -21.74 -22.25 -47.48
CA GLY A 221 -20.33 -22.54 -47.73
C GLY A 221 -19.36 -21.81 -46.80
N ILE A 222 -19.82 -21.42 -45.60
CA ILE A 222 -18.99 -20.74 -44.58
C ILE A 222 -18.29 -21.76 -43.67
N ILE A 223 -18.90 -22.94 -43.50
CA ILE A 223 -18.36 -24.13 -42.83
C ILE A 223 -18.74 -25.37 -43.65
N ASN A 224 -18.12 -26.52 -43.42
CA ASN A 224 -18.44 -27.78 -44.09
C ASN A 224 -19.23 -28.72 -43.17
N LEU A 225 -20.21 -29.46 -43.69
CA LEU A 225 -20.74 -30.66 -43.02
C LEU A 225 -19.81 -31.84 -43.35
N ALA A 226 -18.83 -32.12 -42.49
CA ALA A 226 -17.73 -33.02 -42.80
C ALA A 226 -18.01 -34.50 -42.43
N TYR A 227 -18.92 -34.74 -41.47
CA TYR A 227 -19.42 -36.09 -41.15
C TYR A 227 -20.93 -36.08 -40.93
N THR A 228 -21.61 -37.15 -41.36
CA THR A 228 -23.02 -37.43 -41.05
C THR A 228 -23.25 -38.93 -40.93
N GLY A 229 -23.79 -39.40 -39.80
CA GLY A 229 -24.01 -40.82 -39.53
C GLY A 229 -24.95 -41.07 -38.35
N ASN A 230 -25.95 -41.95 -38.53
CA ASN A 230 -26.97 -42.35 -37.53
C ASN A 230 -27.59 -41.22 -36.65
N GLY A 231 -27.73 -40.01 -37.21
CA GLY A 231 -28.28 -38.84 -36.52
C GLY A 231 -27.26 -37.96 -35.78
N ILE A 232 -25.96 -38.21 -35.97
CA ILE A 232 -24.86 -37.31 -35.59
C ILE A 232 -24.38 -36.58 -36.84
N GLN A 233 -24.18 -35.26 -36.72
CA GLN A 233 -23.54 -34.41 -37.71
C GLN A 233 -22.30 -33.77 -37.09
N ILE A 234 -21.21 -33.62 -37.85
CA ILE A 234 -20.04 -32.82 -37.44
C ILE A 234 -19.82 -31.73 -38.48
N TYR A 235 -19.91 -30.49 -38.01
CA TYR A 235 -19.64 -29.31 -38.80
C TYR A 235 -18.18 -28.87 -38.59
N GLU A 236 -17.40 -28.90 -39.65
CA GLU A 236 -16.02 -28.40 -39.70
C GLU A 236 -16.03 -26.92 -40.08
N ALA A 237 -15.62 -26.05 -39.16
CA ALA A 237 -15.42 -24.65 -39.47
C ALA A 237 -13.99 -24.44 -39.98
N SER A 238 -13.77 -24.66 -41.28
CA SER A 238 -12.49 -24.39 -41.92
C SER A 238 -12.09 -22.92 -41.70
N PRO A 239 -10.99 -22.61 -41.00
CA PRO A 239 -10.51 -21.24 -40.90
C PRO A 239 -10.16 -20.74 -42.32
N PRO A 240 -10.45 -19.47 -42.67
CA PRO A 240 -10.33 -19.00 -44.04
C PRO A 240 -8.90 -19.18 -44.56
N ALA A 241 -8.75 -19.75 -45.76
CA ALA A 241 -7.46 -20.06 -46.36
C ALA A 241 -6.60 -18.78 -46.48
N GLY A 242 -5.48 -18.77 -45.76
CA GLY A 242 -4.67 -17.57 -45.50
C GLY A 242 -4.51 -17.26 -44.00
N THR A 243 -5.32 -17.85 -43.13
CA THR A 243 -5.08 -17.88 -41.67
C THR A 243 -3.97 -18.92 -41.39
N PRO A 244 -2.82 -18.57 -40.79
CA PRO A 244 -1.73 -19.52 -40.62
C PRO A 244 -2.06 -20.63 -39.61
N GLN A 245 -1.74 -21.88 -39.96
CA GLN A 245 -1.57 -22.94 -38.97
C GLN A 245 -0.34 -22.62 -38.11
N TYR A 246 -0.44 -22.84 -36.79
CA TYR A 246 0.69 -22.70 -35.86
C TYR A 246 1.68 -23.87 -35.99
N VAL A 247 2.36 -23.96 -37.14
CA VAL A 247 3.61 -24.72 -37.25
C VAL A 247 4.73 -23.88 -36.62
N ALA A 248 5.50 -24.50 -35.72
CA ALA A 248 6.56 -23.82 -34.97
C ALA A 248 7.82 -23.54 -35.82
N GLN A 249 7.74 -22.55 -36.73
CA GLN A 249 8.90 -21.88 -37.32
C GLN A 249 8.63 -20.38 -37.51
N THR A 250 8.92 -19.58 -36.49
CA THR A 250 9.02 -18.13 -36.63
C THR A 250 10.34 -17.78 -37.32
N PRO A 251 10.37 -16.94 -38.38
CA PRO A 251 11.61 -16.39 -38.90
C PRO A 251 12.37 -15.58 -37.84
N ARG A 252 13.68 -15.38 -38.02
CA ARG A 252 14.44 -14.41 -37.21
C ARG A 252 13.86 -13.00 -37.39
N LEU A 253 13.06 -12.57 -36.41
CA LEU A 253 12.82 -11.17 -36.15
C LEU A 253 14.08 -10.56 -35.53
N ALA A 254 14.43 -9.34 -35.92
CA ALA A 254 15.42 -8.55 -35.18
C ALA A 254 14.77 -7.99 -33.90
N PRO A 255 15.50 -7.90 -32.77
CA PRO A 255 15.08 -7.15 -31.59
C PRO A 255 15.24 -5.63 -31.81
N PRO A 256 14.79 -4.73 -30.89
CA PRO A 256 13.85 -4.91 -29.76
C PRO A 256 12.48 -4.24 -30.11
N THR A 257 11.51 -3.86 -29.26
CA THR A 257 11.30 -3.68 -27.79
C THR A 257 9.86 -4.16 -27.43
N LYS A 258 9.33 -4.15 -26.20
CA LYS A 258 9.79 -3.76 -24.85
C LYS A 258 9.51 -4.92 -23.87
N ARG A 259 10.51 -5.37 -23.11
CA ARG A 259 10.31 -6.10 -21.82
C ARG A 259 10.33 -5.15 -20.60
N ALA A 260 10.48 -3.85 -20.87
CA ALA A 260 10.63 -2.76 -19.94
C ALA A 260 9.29 -2.04 -19.69
N LEU A 261 9.15 -1.42 -18.52
CA LEU A 261 8.16 -0.33 -18.34
C LEU A 261 8.73 1.01 -18.83
N LEU A 262 10.06 1.14 -18.89
CA LEU A 262 10.74 2.21 -19.64
C LEU A 262 10.51 2.06 -21.15
N GLU A 263 10.74 3.14 -21.89
CA GLU A 263 10.58 3.12 -23.36
C GLU A 263 11.77 2.48 -24.09
N GLN A 264 12.93 2.50 -23.44
CA GLN A 264 14.24 2.01 -23.88
C GLN A 264 14.95 1.35 -22.67
N PRO A 265 15.99 0.53 -22.86
CA PRO A 265 16.81 -0.03 -21.77
C PRO A 265 17.30 1.04 -20.78
N VAL A 266 17.46 0.65 -19.51
CA VAL A 266 17.83 1.60 -18.46
C VAL A 266 19.24 2.17 -18.65
N ASP A 267 20.17 1.40 -19.20
CA ASP A 267 21.56 1.80 -19.47
C ASP A 267 21.70 2.69 -20.73
N GLU A 268 20.74 2.65 -21.65
CA GLU A 268 20.66 3.57 -22.81
C GLU A 268 20.12 4.97 -22.43
N LEU A 269 19.69 5.20 -21.19
CA LEU A 269 19.11 6.49 -20.77
C LEU A 269 20.13 7.64 -20.83
N PRO A 270 19.71 8.89 -21.16
CA PRO A 270 20.61 10.05 -21.23
C PRO A 270 21.37 10.29 -19.91
N VAL A 271 22.69 10.35 -19.96
CA VAL A 271 23.52 10.58 -18.76
C VAL A 271 23.33 12.01 -18.23
N VAL A 272 22.90 12.15 -16.98
CA VAL A 272 22.87 13.43 -16.24
C VAL A 272 23.87 13.36 -15.08
N ASP A 273 25.10 13.79 -15.36
CA ASP A 273 26.23 13.75 -14.43
C ASP A 273 26.19 14.93 -13.43
N GLU A 274 25.15 14.93 -12.60
CA GLU A 274 24.88 15.96 -11.57
C GLU A 274 24.73 15.33 -10.17
N TYR A 275 25.24 14.12 -9.98
CA TYR A 275 25.14 13.38 -8.72
C TYR A 275 26.22 13.84 -7.72
N GLY A 276 25.84 14.59 -6.69
CA GLY A 276 26.77 15.02 -5.64
C GLY A 276 27.85 16.03 -6.06
N TRP A 277 27.63 16.77 -7.15
CA TRP A 277 28.59 17.66 -7.83
C TRP A 277 29.24 18.73 -6.94
N ASN A 278 28.60 19.14 -5.84
CA ASN A 278 29.10 20.17 -4.93
C ASN A 278 29.93 19.57 -3.79
N HIS A 279 31.07 18.98 -4.15
CA HIS A 279 31.99 18.35 -3.19
C HIS A 279 32.45 19.30 -2.07
N VAL A 280 32.45 20.62 -2.30
CA VAL A 280 32.79 21.62 -1.27
C VAL A 280 31.68 21.72 -0.22
N ALA A 281 30.40 21.77 -0.62
CA ALA A 281 29.28 21.76 0.31
C ALA A 281 29.15 20.42 1.07
N THR A 282 29.47 19.30 0.41
CA THR A 282 29.55 17.97 1.04
C THR A 282 30.68 17.91 2.08
N ARG A 283 31.89 18.39 1.74
CA ARG A 283 33.08 18.35 2.62
C ARG A 283 32.98 19.29 3.82
N TYR A 284 32.20 20.37 3.72
CA TYR A 284 31.99 21.33 4.80
C TYR A 284 30.50 21.39 5.20
N PRO A 285 30.01 20.49 6.09
CA PRO A 285 28.58 20.36 6.37
C PRO A 285 27.87 21.65 6.78
N ALA A 286 28.54 22.58 7.48
CA ALA A 286 27.97 23.89 7.81
C ALA A 286 27.66 24.76 6.57
N LEU A 287 28.46 24.65 5.50
CA LEU A 287 28.19 25.28 4.21
C LEU A 287 27.04 24.56 3.49
N GLY A 288 27.02 23.23 3.49
CA GLY A 288 25.90 22.45 2.93
C GLY A 288 24.56 22.79 3.59
N VAL A 289 24.51 22.85 4.92
CA VAL A 289 23.34 23.32 5.70
C VAL A 289 22.95 24.75 5.34
N GLY A 290 23.93 25.66 5.19
CA GLY A 290 23.69 27.05 4.84
C GLY A 290 23.11 27.24 3.43
N LEU A 291 23.65 26.52 2.44
CA LEU A 291 23.14 26.52 1.06
C LEU A 291 21.78 25.84 0.95
N TRP A 292 21.55 24.77 1.70
CA TRP A 292 20.24 24.13 1.82
C TRP A 292 19.17 25.08 2.35
N LEU A 293 19.44 25.76 3.47
CA LEU A 293 18.55 26.78 4.01
C LEU A 293 18.34 27.91 3.01
N LEU A 294 19.37 28.37 2.31
CA LEU A 294 19.24 29.41 1.28
C LEU A 294 18.27 29.00 0.16
N VAL A 295 18.31 27.75 -0.32
CA VAL A 295 17.34 27.25 -1.32
C VAL A 295 15.90 27.28 -0.76
N ILE A 296 15.69 26.79 0.47
CA ILE A 296 14.36 26.79 1.11
C ILE A 296 13.85 28.23 1.36
N GLU A 297 14.71 29.16 1.77
CA GLU A 297 14.37 30.59 1.91
C GLU A 297 14.01 31.24 0.57
N VAL A 298 14.78 30.98 -0.49
CA VAL A 298 14.50 31.52 -1.82
C VAL A 298 13.15 31.02 -2.34
N LEU A 299 12.83 29.73 -2.19
CA LEU A 299 11.50 29.20 -2.52
C LEU A 299 10.39 29.90 -1.73
N GLY A 300 10.61 30.18 -0.44
CA GLY A 300 9.70 30.98 0.39
C GLY A 300 9.51 32.41 -0.12
N LEU A 301 10.60 33.11 -0.44
CA LEU A 301 10.58 34.48 -0.97
C LEU A 301 9.85 34.57 -2.31
N LEU A 302 10.12 33.65 -3.25
CA LEU A 302 9.47 33.64 -4.57
C LEU A 302 7.98 33.27 -4.50
N ALA A 303 7.58 32.42 -3.54
CA ALA A 303 6.17 32.07 -3.31
C ALA A 303 5.39 33.09 -2.46
N PHE A 304 6.07 33.92 -1.67
CA PHE A 304 5.41 34.87 -0.76
C PHE A 304 4.42 35.85 -1.44
N PRO A 305 4.60 36.35 -2.68
CA PRO A 305 3.59 37.14 -3.38
C PRO A 305 2.25 36.39 -3.62
N LEU A 306 2.29 35.06 -3.70
CA LEU A 306 1.10 34.22 -3.80
C LEU A 306 0.51 33.94 -2.42
N THR A 307 1.31 33.53 -1.44
CA THR A 307 0.80 33.22 -0.10
C THR A 307 0.27 34.47 0.60
N SER A 308 0.93 35.63 0.46
CA SER A 308 0.45 36.92 0.98
C SER A 308 -0.85 37.41 0.33
N ARG A 309 -1.19 36.94 -0.88
CA ARG A 309 -2.47 37.21 -1.53
C ARG A 309 -3.57 36.24 -1.05
N ILE A 310 -3.25 34.96 -0.90
CA ILE A 310 -4.17 33.90 -0.45
C ILE A 310 -4.51 34.03 1.03
N PHE A 311 -3.48 34.21 1.87
CA PHE A 311 -3.54 34.25 3.33
C PHE A 311 -3.43 35.68 3.89
N ARG A 312 -3.87 36.70 3.13
CA ARG A 312 -3.76 38.15 3.41
C ARG A 312 -4.37 38.67 4.74
N ARG A 313 -4.90 37.78 5.58
CA ARG A 313 -5.47 38.08 6.91
C ARG A 313 -4.74 37.36 8.05
N TRP A 314 -3.70 36.59 7.74
CA TRP A 314 -2.81 35.95 8.71
C TRP A 314 -1.80 36.99 9.21
N GLN A 315 -1.32 36.86 10.46
CA GLN A 315 -0.43 37.87 11.06
C GLN A 315 0.91 38.02 10.32
N ASP A 316 1.39 36.94 9.68
CA ASP A 316 2.58 36.88 8.83
C ASP A 316 2.25 36.81 7.33
N HIS A 317 0.98 37.02 6.96
CA HIS A 317 0.48 36.91 5.59
C HIS A 317 0.82 35.55 4.91
N GLY A 318 0.91 34.46 5.67
CA GLY A 318 1.19 33.13 5.11
C GLY A 318 2.66 32.89 4.76
N TRP A 319 3.58 33.68 5.33
CA TRP A 319 5.02 33.44 5.24
C TRP A 319 5.42 32.05 5.77
N SER A 320 4.84 31.61 6.89
CA SER A 320 5.04 30.27 7.47
C SER A 320 4.72 29.11 6.53
N LEU A 321 3.92 29.34 5.48
CA LEU A 321 3.55 28.36 4.46
C LEU A 321 4.24 28.61 3.11
N SER A 322 4.96 29.74 2.95
CA SER A 322 5.54 30.15 1.67
C SER A 322 6.58 29.16 1.16
N LYS A 323 7.49 28.70 2.03
CA LYS A 323 8.51 27.68 1.76
C LYS A 323 7.91 26.42 1.10
N LEU A 324 6.88 25.85 1.72
CA LEU A 324 6.17 24.67 1.23
C LEU A 324 5.41 24.95 -0.08
N VAL A 325 4.69 26.07 -0.18
CA VAL A 325 3.98 26.44 -1.42
C VAL A 325 4.96 26.67 -2.58
N GLY A 326 6.14 27.22 -2.30
CA GLY A 326 7.25 27.36 -3.24
C GLY A 326 7.76 26.01 -3.71
N LEU A 327 8.05 25.08 -2.78
CA LEU A 327 8.47 23.73 -3.10
C LEU A 327 7.44 22.98 -3.97
N LEU A 328 6.14 23.08 -3.66
CA LEU A 328 5.09 22.42 -4.44
C LEU A 328 4.94 23.00 -5.86
N ILE A 329 5.03 24.33 -6.02
CA ILE A 329 4.89 24.97 -7.33
C ILE A 329 6.15 24.79 -8.16
N TRP A 330 7.33 24.89 -7.56
CA TRP A 330 8.61 24.62 -8.21
C TRP A 330 8.68 23.15 -8.65
N GLY A 331 8.34 22.22 -7.76
CA GLY A 331 8.29 20.80 -8.09
C GLY A 331 7.32 20.49 -9.23
N TYR A 332 6.10 21.03 -9.21
CA TYR A 332 5.17 20.85 -10.32
C TYR A 332 5.68 21.46 -11.64
N ALA A 333 6.35 22.61 -11.57
CA ALA A 333 6.92 23.30 -12.74
C ALA A 333 8.15 22.60 -13.35
N VAL A 334 8.86 21.77 -12.59
CA VAL A 334 9.93 20.88 -13.10
C VAL A 334 9.36 19.53 -13.52
N TRP A 335 8.52 18.92 -12.69
CA TRP A 335 7.96 17.58 -12.89
C TRP A 335 7.17 17.47 -14.18
N LEU A 336 6.23 18.39 -14.45
CA LEU A 336 5.32 18.26 -15.57
C LEU A 336 6.05 18.30 -16.93
N PRO A 337 6.94 19.27 -17.23
CA PRO A 337 7.70 19.24 -18.50
C PRO A 337 8.63 18.04 -18.63
N VAL A 338 9.24 17.55 -17.55
CA VAL A 338 10.11 16.37 -17.59
C VAL A 338 9.31 15.09 -17.85
N ASN A 339 8.17 14.92 -17.16
CA ASN A 339 7.30 13.75 -17.31
C ASN A 339 6.52 13.75 -18.64
N LEU A 340 6.43 14.91 -19.32
CA LEU A 340 5.95 15.03 -20.71
C LEU A 340 7.08 14.90 -21.75
N GLY A 341 8.31 14.59 -21.34
CA GLY A 341 9.46 14.44 -22.25
C GLY A 341 9.96 15.73 -22.90
N TRP A 342 9.54 16.90 -22.40
CA TRP A 342 9.95 18.21 -22.95
C TRP A 342 11.30 18.67 -22.42
N TRP A 343 11.65 18.29 -21.18
CA TRP A 343 12.90 18.63 -20.49
C TRP A 343 13.54 17.37 -19.90
N LEU A 344 14.86 17.40 -19.66
CA LEU A 344 15.54 16.42 -18.81
C LEU A 344 15.55 16.89 -17.34
N PHE A 345 15.61 15.97 -16.39
CA PHE A 345 15.72 16.28 -14.96
C PHE A 345 17.16 16.66 -14.58
N ASN A 346 17.54 17.91 -14.89
CA ASN A 346 18.88 18.45 -14.73
C ASN A 346 18.84 19.87 -14.14
N TRP A 347 19.99 20.47 -13.87
CA TRP A 347 20.08 21.79 -13.22
C TRP A 347 19.37 22.90 -14.02
N TRP A 348 19.30 22.77 -15.35
CA TRP A 348 18.58 23.71 -16.21
C TRP A 348 17.06 23.63 -16.03
N SER A 349 16.47 22.43 -15.93
CA SER A 349 15.03 22.33 -15.65
C SER A 349 14.68 22.84 -14.25
N LEU A 350 15.53 22.60 -13.25
CA LEU A 350 15.43 23.21 -11.92
C LEU A 350 15.44 24.76 -12.01
N ALA A 351 16.38 25.34 -12.75
CA ALA A 351 16.50 26.79 -12.93
C ALA A 351 15.31 27.38 -13.70
N PHE A 352 14.81 26.73 -14.76
CA PHE A 352 13.63 27.17 -15.50
C PHE A 352 12.35 27.08 -14.66
N GLY A 353 12.17 26.01 -13.87
CA GLY A 353 11.08 25.92 -12.90
C GLY A 353 11.13 27.04 -11.85
N GLY A 354 12.34 27.38 -11.36
CA GLY A 354 12.56 28.51 -10.45
C GLY A 354 12.23 29.85 -11.09
N MET A 355 12.60 30.05 -12.36
CA MET A 355 12.25 31.24 -13.15
C MET A 355 10.74 31.36 -13.36
N LEU A 356 10.03 30.26 -13.62
CA LEU A 356 8.56 30.27 -13.74
C LEU A 356 7.89 30.67 -12.42
N LEU A 357 8.38 30.17 -11.28
CA LEU A 357 7.91 30.60 -9.95
C LEU A 357 8.22 32.09 -9.69
N ALA A 358 9.40 32.58 -10.07
CA ALA A 358 9.77 33.98 -9.94
C ALA A 358 8.92 34.92 -10.82
N LEU A 359 8.62 34.52 -12.06
CA LEU A 359 7.74 35.24 -12.98
C LEU A 359 6.30 35.30 -12.45
N LEU A 360 5.80 34.19 -11.88
CA LEU A 360 4.49 34.14 -11.19
C LEU A 360 4.46 35.11 -9.99
N GLY A 361 5.50 35.09 -9.15
CA GLY A 361 5.65 36.01 -8.01
C GLY A 361 5.66 37.48 -8.44
N GLY A 362 6.50 37.83 -9.41
CA GLY A 362 6.62 39.19 -9.95
C GLY A 362 5.33 39.70 -10.62
N ALA A 363 4.62 38.84 -11.36
CA ALA A 363 3.33 39.18 -11.96
C ALA A 363 2.23 39.44 -10.91
N LEU A 364 2.30 38.78 -9.75
CA LEU A 364 1.40 39.02 -8.62
C LEU A 364 1.76 40.31 -7.86
N LEU A 365 3.05 40.59 -7.65
CA LEU A 365 3.51 41.87 -7.07
C LEU A 365 3.06 43.07 -7.92
N ARG A 366 3.31 43.04 -9.24
CA ARG A 366 2.93 44.12 -10.18
C ARG A 366 1.41 44.36 -10.25
N ARG A 367 0.59 43.35 -9.91
CA ARG A 367 -0.87 43.49 -9.80
C ARG A 367 -1.34 44.01 -8.44
N ASN A 368 -0.53 43.91 -7.39
CA ASN A 368 -0.85 44.47 -6.07
C ASN A 368 -0.53 45.97 -5.99
N THR A 369 0.58 46.43 -6.57
CA THR A 369 0.99 47.85 -6.52
C THR A 369 -0.01 48.81 -7.19
N GLY A 370 -0.71 48.35 -8.24
CA GLY A 370 -1.80 49.10 -8.87
C GLY A 370 -3.12 49.10 -8.07
N ALA A 371 -3.31 48.17 -7.14
CA ALA A 371 -4.53 48.06 -6.33
C ALA A 371 -4.45 48.85 -5.01
N THR A 372 -3.24 49.01 -4.45
CA THR A 372 -2.98 49.75 -3.20
C THR A 372 -3.26 51.25 -3.28
N ALA A 373 -3.52 51.80 -4.47
CA ALA A 373 -3.95 53.19 -4.66
C ALA A 373 -5.49 53.36 -4.68
N ALA A 374 -6.27 52.27 -4.72
CA ALA A 374 -7.72 52.32 -4.91
C ALA A 374 -8.52 51.79 -3.71
N ASP A 375 -8.11 50.67 -3.11
CA ASP A 375 -8.65 50.22 -1.83
C ASP A 375 -7.90 50.93 -0.69
N GLY A 376 -8.62 51.73 0.12
CA GLY A 376 -8.07 52.54 1.22
C GLY A 376 -7.54 51.73 2.40
N ALA A 377 -6.46 50.98 2.19
CA ALA A 377 -5.80 50.18 3.20
C ALA A 377 -5.12 51.07 4.25
N GLN A 378 -5.57 50.96 5.51
CA GLN A 378 -4.82 51.48 6.65
C GLN A 378 -3.41 50.90 6.61
N GLY A 379 -2.40 51.78 6.54
CA GLY A 379 -1.02 51.38 6.26
C GLY A 379 -0.49 50.38 7.29
N VAL A 380 -0.32 49.12 6.87
CA VAL A 380 0.44 48.14 7.63
C VAL A 380 1.88 48.61 7.64
N THR A 381 2.32 49.19 8.75
CA THR A 381 3.70 49.65 8.89
C THR A 381 4.65 48.47 8.76
N LEU A 382 5.77 48.69 8.05
CA LEU A 382 6.70 47.63 7.67
C LEU A 382 7.27 46.88 8.89
N PHE A 383 7.52 47.59 9.99
CA PHE A 383 8.14 47.03 11.20
C PHE A 383 7.25 46.00 11.93
N PRO A 384 5.95 46.24 12.23
CA PRO A 384 5.04 45.18 12.69
C PRO A 384 4.94 43.96 11.78
N LEU A 385 4.97 44.14 10.44
CA LEU A 385 4.96 43.01 9.51
C LEU A 385 6.25 42.19 9.63
N LEU A 386 7.42 42.83 9.52
CA LEU A 386 8.73 42.18 9.70
C LEU A 386 8.81 41.43 11.04
N ARG A 387 8.29 42.00 12.14
CA ARG A 387 8.26 41.34 13.46
C ARG A 387 7.39 40.07 13.49
N GLN A 388 6.37 39.95 12.64
CA GLN A 388 5.57 38.72 12.53
C GLN A 388 6.22 37.72 11.57
N LEU A 389 6.85 38.18 10.47
CA LEU A 389 7.63 37.33 9.56
C LEU A 389 8.78 36.66 10.31
N LEU A 390 9.66 37.43 10.95
CA LEU A 390 10.74 36.95 11.81
C LEU A 390 10.22 36.08 12.97
N GLY A 391 9.03 36.39 13.49
CA GLY A 391 8.38 35.63 14.56
C GLY A 391 7.74 34.31 14.12
N SER A 392 7.53 34.08 12.82
CA SER A 392 7.26 32.76 12.24
C SER A 392 8.56 32.07 11.85
N GLU A 393 9.53 32.82 11.32
CA GLU A 393 10.80 32.28 10.86
C GLU A 393 11.64 31.66 11.99
N LEU A 394 11.65 32.30 13.16
CA LEU A 394 12.29 31.75 14.35
C LEU A 394 11.72 30.37 14.74
N VAL A 395 10.43 30.07 14.44
CA VAL A 395 9.85 28.75 14.70
C VAL A 395 10.37 27.71 13.70
N PHE A 396 10.48 28.08 12.42
CA PHE A 396 11.08 27.21 11.40
C PHE A 396 12.56 26.93 11.70
N LEU A 397 13.37 27.98 11.92
CA LEU A 397 14.82 27.85 12.15
C LEU A 397 15.15 27.10 13.45
N LEU A 398 14.40 27.31 14.54
CA LEU A 398 14.60 26.54 15.78
C LEU A 398 14.22 25.07 15.60
N ALA A 399 13.11 24.77 14.90
CA ALA A 399 12.71 23.38 14.63
C ALA A 399 13.70 22.68 13.70
N PHE A 400 14.15 23.36 12.64
CA PHE A 400 15.17 22.86 11.71
C PHE A 400 16.50 22.60 12.41
N GLY A 401 17.01 23.57 13.20
CA GLY A 401 18.27 23.40 13.93
C GLY A 401 18.19 22.27 14.97
N ALA A 402 17.10 22.19 15.73
CA ALA A 402 16.90 21.11 16.70
C ALA A 402 16.85 19.74 16.02
N TRP A 403 16.10 19.58 14.92
CA TRP A 403 16.01 18.28 14.24
C TRP A 403 17.29 17.94 13.46
N THR A 404 18.01 18.94 12.95
CA THR A 404 19.34 18.75 12.35
C THR A 404 20.33 18.18 13.38
N LEU A 405 20.27 18.62 14.65
CA LEU A 405 21.09 18.05 15.72
C LEU A 405 20.67 16.62 16.10
N VAL A 406 19.36 16.31 16.13
CA VAL A 406 18.86 14.94 16.35
C VAL A 406 19.30 14.00 15.21
N ARG A 407 19.16 14.42 13.95
CA ARG A 407 19.64 13.64 12.80
C ARG A 407 21.17 13.53 12.78
N ALA A 408 21.91 14.56 13.16
CA ALA A 408 23.37 14.49 13.24
C ALA A 408 23.89 13.52 14.33
N ALA A 409 23.05 13.16 15.30
CA ALA A 409 23.36 12.20 16.36
C ALA A 409 22.87 10.76 16.06
N ASN A 410 22.00 10.56 15.07
CA ASN A 410 21.61 9.24 14.54
C ASN A 410 21.35 9.32 13.02
N PRO A 411 22.39 9.63 12.21
CA PRO A 411 22.22 9.90 10.78
C PRO A 411 21.99 8.64 9.94
N ASP A 412 22.37 7.49 10.49
CA ASP A 412 22.45 6.16 9.85
C ASP A 412 21.20 5.82 9.00
N VAL A 413 21.40 5.51 7.71
CA VAL A 413 20.33 5.10 6.77
C VAL A 413 20.00 3.60 6.80
N TRP A 414 20.69 2.80 7.62
CA TRP A 414 20.33 1.40 7.87
C TRP A 414 20.78 0.95 9.27
N HIS A 415 20.14 -0.10 9.78
CA HIS A 415 20.49 -0.83 11.00
C HIS A 415 19.68 -2.15 11.02
N PRO A 416 20.25 -3.33 11.36
CA PRO A 416 19.57 -4.62 11.18
C PRO A 416 18.23 -4.75 11.91
N TYR A 417 18.14 -4.30 13.17
CA TYR A 417 16.89 -4.36 13.95
C TYR A 417 16.01 -3.09 13.87
N TYR A 418 16.62 -1.90 13.84
CA TYR A 418 15.93 -0.61 13.96
C TYR A 418 16.18 0.34 12.76
N GLY A 419 16.51 -0.23 11.60
CA GLY A 419 16.80 0.50 10.36
C GLY A 419 15.55 1.12 9.75
N GLY A 420 14.47 0.33 9.68
CA GLY A 420 13.25 0.69 8.96
C GLY A 420 13.34 0.34 7.48
N GLU A 421 12.47 0.94 6.67
CA GLU A 421 12.46 0.76 5.21
C GLU A 421 13.53 1.60 4.50
N LYS A 422 14.20 2.53 5.22
CA LYS A 422 15.17 3.53 4.70
C LYS A 422 16.03 3.17 3.48
N PRO A 423 16.64 1.97 3.33
CA PRO A 423 17.36 1.62 2.09
C PRO A 423 16.49 1.71 0.83
N PHE A 424 15.19 1.43 0.95
CA PHE A 424 14.18 1.53 -0.10
C PHE A 424 13.97 2.99 -0.55
N GLU A 425 13.59 3.89 0.37
CA GLU A 425 13.39 5.29 0.00
C GLU A 425 14.71 5.99 -0.35
N PHE A 426 15.84 5.57 0.23
CA PHE A 426 17.17 6.06 -0.14
C PHE A 426 17.57 5.60 -1.55
N GLY A 427 17.29 4.34 -1.91
CA GLY A 427 17.47 3.82 -3.27
C GLY A 427 16.63 4.58 -4.29
N PHE A 428 15.33 4.72 -4.05
CA PHE A 428 14.46 5.54 -4.90
C PHE A 428 14.89 7.00 -4.98
N LEU A 429 15.40 7.59 -3.89
CA LEU A 429 15.93 8.95 -3.89
C LEU A 429 17.23 9.08 -4.72
N ASN A 430 18.14 8.12 -4.61
CA ASN A 430 19.35 8.07 -5.43
C ASN A 430 19.04 7.84 -6.92
N ALA A 431 18.09 6.94 -7.24
CA ALA A 431 17.62 6.70 -8.60
C ALA A 431 16.93 7.93 -9.20
N LEU A 432 16.09 8.63 -8.42
CA LEU A 432 15.50 9.92 -8.83
C LEU A 432 16.57 10.97 -9.15
N LEU A 433 17.66 11.02 -8.39
CA LEU A 433 18.73 12.01 -8.61
C LEU A 433 19.57 11.72 -9.85
N ARG A 434 19.77 10.45 -10.21
CA ARG A 434 20.39 10.01 -11.47
C ARG A 434 19.45 10.05 -12.68
N SER A 435 18.14 9.84 -12.47
CA SER A 435 17.14 9.75 -13.54
C SER A 435 17.12 10.99 -14.44
N PRO A 436 17.25 10.85 -15.76
CA PRO A 436 17.13 11.97 -16.70
C PRO A 436 15.68 12.29 -17.10
N VAL A 437 14.77 11.31 -16.95
CA VAL A 437 13.37 11.34 -17.36
C VAL A 437 12.47 10.95 -16.20
N LEU A 438 11.15 11.12 -16.35
CA LEU A 438 10.15 10.69 -15.37
C LEU A 438 9.00 9.97 -16.08
N PRO A 439 8.39 8.90 -15.51
CA PRO A 439 8.69 8.30 -14.20
C PRO A 439 10.13 7.78 -14.10
N PRO A 440 10.74 7.80 -12.90
CA PRO A 440 12.12 7.38 -12.74
C PRO A 440 12.25 5.87 -13.00
N TYR A 441 13.43 5.45 -13.44
CA TYR A 441 13.76 4.03 -13.51
C TYR A 441 13.81 3.43 -12.10
N ASP A 442 13.59 2.13 -12.00
CA ASP A 442 13.64 1.42 -10.73
C ASP A 442 15.06 0.94 -10.38
N PRO A 443 15.63 1.31 -9.20
CA PRO A 443 16.92 0.78 -8.77
C PRO A 443 16.86 -0.70 -8.37
N PHE A 444 15.68 -1.23 -8.04
CA PHE A 444 15.51 -2.60 -7.55
C PHE A 444 14.97 -3.57 -8.63
N PHE A 445 14.70 -3.09 -9.84
CA PHE A 445 14.26 -3.93 -10.96
C PHE A 445 14.71 -3.32 -12.29
N SER A 446 15.76 -3.88 -12.90
CA SER A 446 16.30 -3.36 -14.17
C SER A 446 15.20 -3.20 -15.23
N ASP A 447 15.25 -2.10 -15.96
CA ASP A 447 14.28 -1.77 -17.03
C ASP A 447 12.83 -1.53 -16.55
N GLY A 448 12.62 -1.57 -15.23
CA GLY A 448 11.40 -1.12 -14.57
C GLY A 448 11.33 0.40 -14.41
N ILE A 449 10.13 0.89 -14.14
CA ILE A 449 9.89 2.19 -13.51
C ILE A 449 9.41 1.96 -12.08
N VAL A 450 9.65 2.96 -11.22
CA VAL A 450 9.15 2.99 -9.84
C VAL A 450 7.63 3.05 -9.82
N ASN A 451 6.97 1.99 -9.33
CA ASN A 451 5.50 1.91 -9.22
C ASN A 451 5.01 2.34 -7.82
N TYR A 452 5.61 3.40 -7.29
CA TYR A 452 5.41 3.89 -5.93
C TYR A 452 5.01 5.38 -5.92
N TYR A 453 4.79 5.97 -4.75
CA TYR A 453 4.43 7.38 -4.53
C TYR A 453 5.60 8.36 -4.80
N TYR A 454 6.35 8.15 -5.89
CA TYR A 454 7.66 8.77 -6.15
C TYR A 454 7.62 10.30 -6.17
N TYR A 455 6.46 10.93 -6.41
CA TYR A 455 6.35 12.40 -6.41
C TYR A 455 6.69 13.01 -5.04
N GLY A 456 6.45 12.30 -3.93
CA GLY A 456 6.91 12.71 -2.61
C GLY A 456 8.43 12.79 -2.52
N LEU A 457 9.12 11.73 -2.95
CA LEU A 457 10.59 11.66 -2.98
C LEU A 457 11.19 12.63 -4.03
N PHE A 458 10.50 12.88 -5.14
CA PHE A 458 10.90 13.88 -6.13
C PHE A 458 10.93 15.30 -5.52
N LEU A 459 9.95 15.66 -4.68
CA LEU A 459 9.97 16.93 -3.94
C LEU A 459 11.17 17.02 -2.97
N VAL A 460 11.67 15.89 -2.47
CA VAL A 460 12.89 15.82 -1.65
C VAL A 460 14.18 15.87 -2.50
N ALA A 461 14.18 15.27 -3.69
CA ALA A 461 15.31 15.25 -4.61
C ALA A 461 15.68 16.67 -5.12
N LEU A 462 14.68 17.53 -5.34
CA LEU A 462 14.87 18.89 -5.86
C LEU A 462 15.90 19.75 -5.09
N PRO A 463 15.78 19.98 -3.76
CA PRO A 463 16.79 20.72 -3.00
C PRO A 463 18.15 20.00 -2.95
N ILE A 464 18.19 18.66 -2.95
CA ILE A 464 19.46 17.91 -3.00
C ILE A 464 20.20 18.22 -4.31
N LYS A 465 19.53 18.10 -5.47
CA LYS A 465 20.12 18.36 -6.80
C LYS A 465 20.49 19.83 -7.00
N ALA A 466 19.68 20.75 -6.48
CA ALA A 466 19.96 22.19 -6.50
C ALA A 466 21.21 22.58 -5.70
N VAL A 467 21.40 22.01 -4.51
CA VAL A 467 22.61 22.30 -3.70
C VAL A 467 23.82 21.49 -4.18
N GLY A 468 23.60 20.28 -4.70
CA GLY A 468 24.65 19.38 -5.20
C GLY A 468 25.36 18.55 -4.12
N ILE A 469 24.82 18.47 -2.91
CA ILE A 469 25.40 17.66 -1.82
C ILE A 469 25.21 16.16 -2.02
N ASP A 470 26.03 15.34 -1.35
CA ASP A 470 25.79 13.88 -1.33
C ASP A 470 24.39 13.57 -0.76
N PRO A 471 23.63 12.64 -1.38
CA PRO A 471 22.27 12.33 -0.93
C PRO A 471 22.17 11.80 0.50
N ALA A 472 23.22 11.20 1.08
CA ALA A 472 23.22 10.75 2.47
C ALA A 472 23.10 11.91 3.47
N ILE A 473 23.70 13.06 3.14
CA ILE A 473 23.51 14.33 3.86
C ILE A 473 22.13 14.92 3.50
N GLY A 474 21.76 14.88 2.22
CA GLY A 474 20.47 15.36 1.72
C GLY A 474 19.25 14.71 2.40
N PHE A 475 19.28 13.41 2.64
CA PHE A 475 18.24 12.62 3.33
C PHE A 475 18.01 13.14 4.76
N ASN A 476 19.08 13.35 5.51
CA ASN A 476 19.02 13.86 6.88
C ASN A 476 18.56 15.34 6.93
N LEU A 477 18.94 16.17 5.96
CA LEU A 477 18.45 17.55 5.83
C LEU A 477 16.98 17.60 5.38
N ALA A 478 16.51 16.65 4.57
CA ALA A 478 15.12 16.53 4.17
C ALA A 478 14.21 16.25 5.39
N LEU A 479 14.58 15.27 6.22
CA LEU A 479 13.88 14.97 7.48
C LEU A 479 13.78 16.20 8.40
N ALA A 480 14.89 16.94 8.58
CA ALA A 480 14.91 18.17 9.35
C ALA A 480 14.04 19.29 8.74
N THR A 481 13.97 19.36 7.41
CA THR A 481 13.12 20.31 6.68
C THR A 481 11.64 19.97 6.82
N LEU A 482 11.26 18.70 6.69
CA LEU A 482 9.88 18.23 6.86
C LEU A 482 9.39 18.45 8.29
N PHE A 483 10.24 18.20 9.30
CA PHE A 483 9.94 18.53 10.71
C PHE A 483 9.72 20.05 10.89
N ALA A 484 10.62 20.88 10.36
CA ALA A 484 10.55 22.33 10.47
C ALA A 484 9.34 22.95 9.74
N LEU A 485 8.99 22.46 8.56
CA LEU A 485 7.77 22.84 7.84
C LEU A 485 6.52 22.44 8.63
N THR A 486 6.50 21.25 9.23
CA THR A 486 5.40 20.77 10.08
C THR A 486 5.25 21.63 11.35
N ALA A 487 6.36 21.98 12.01
CA ALA A 487 6.38 22.86 13.18
C ALA A 487 5.89 24.28 12.84
N SER A 488 6.37 24.87 11.74
CA SER A 488 5.97 26.20 11.26
C SER A 488 4.48 26.24 10.88
N ALA A 489 4.00 25.24 10.14
CA ALA A 489 2.60 25.13 9.72
C ALA A 489 1.64 24.90 10.90
N THR A 490 1.97 24.00 11.84
CA THR A 490 1.14 23.78 13.05
C THR A 490 1.11 25.02 13.95
N PHE A 491 2.25 25.69 14.16
CA PHE A 491 2.31 26.92 14.92
C PHE A 491 1.45 28.02 14.29
N ALA A 492 1.54 28.19 12.97
CA ALA A 492 0.75 29.17 12.24
C ALA A 492 -0.76 28.87 12.30
N LEU A 493 -1.18 27.62 12.05
CA LEU A 493 -2.57 27.19 12.18
C LEU A 493 -3.12 27.48 13.58
N GLY A 494 -2.42 27.08 14.63
CA GLY A 494 -2.84 27.35 16.01
C GLY A 494 -2.83 28.85 16.35
N ARG A 495 -1.89 29.63 15.81
CA ARG A 495 -1.84 31.10 15.99
C ARG A 495 -3.00 31.80 15.28
N GLU A 496 -3.31 31.47 14.04
CA GLU A 496 -4.28 32.20 13.22
C GLU A 496 -5.73 31.77 13.48
N LEU A 497 -5.99 30.47 13.64
CA LEU A 497 -7.32 29.99 14.00
C LEU A 497 -7.75 30.54 15.37
N THR A 498 -6.82 30.82 16.29
CA THR A 498 -7.16 31.39 17.61
C THR A 498 -6.92 32.90 17.74
N GLY A 499 -6.05 33.48 16.91
CA GLY A 499 -5.53 34.84 17.05
C GLY A 499 -4.54 35.03 18.20
N ARG A 500 -3.90 33.96 18.73
CA ARG A 500 -2.94 34.05 19.86
C ARG A 500 -1.80 33.03 19.74
N LYS A 501 -0.54 33.51 19.79
CA LYS A 501 0.68 32.67 19.65
C LYS A 501 0.73 31.44 20.56
N ARG A 502 0.23 31.54 21.81
CA ARG A 502 0.22 30.41 22.77
C ARG A 502 -0.55 29.16 22.29
N TYR A 503 -1.53 29.31 21.40
CA TYR A 503 -2.24 28.17 20.83
C TYR A 503 -1.58 27.65 19.54
N GLY A 504 -0.69 28.43 18.93
CA GLY A 504 0.32 27.91 18.00
C GLY A 504 1.27 26.97 18.72
N VAL A 505 1.86 27.40 19.84
CA VAL A 505 2.71 26.55 20.70
C VAL A 505 1.97 25.26 21.12
N LEU A 506 0.71 25.36 21.55
CA LEU A 506 -0.08 24.18 21.90
C LEU A 506 -0.36 23.26 20.69
N ALA A 507 -0.65 23.81 19.51
CA ALA A 507 -0.81 23.01 18.30
C ALA A 507 0.48 22.26 17.92
N THR A 508 1.63 22.92 18.04
CA THR A 508 2.95 22.31 17.82
C THR A 508 3.24 21.23 18.87
N LEU A 509 2.91 21.46 20.15
CA LEU A 509 3.08 20.47 21.23
C LEU A 509 2.21 19.22 21.01
N LEU A 510 0.93 19.39 20.68
CA LEU A 510 0.02 18.28 20.41
C LEU A 510 0.38 17.50 19.13
N MET A 511 1.06 18.14 18.17
CA MET A 511 1.51 17.49 16.93
C MET A 511 2.85 16.78 17.09
N LEU A 512 3.88 17.48 17.60
CA LEU A 512 5.29 17.08 17.52
C LEU A 512 5.97 16.90 18.90
N GLY A 513 5.25 17.12 20.01
CA GLY A 513 5.80 17.02 21.36
C GLY A 513 5.03 16.09 22.29
N LEU A 514 4.10 15.29 21.75
CA LEU A 514 3.23 14.38 22.49
C LEU A 514 3.34 12.97 21.90
N GLY A 515 3.60 11.98 22.74
CA GLY A 515 3.44 10.56 22.41
C GLY A 515 2.14 9.96 22.95
N THR A 516 1.93 8.67 22.69
CA THR A 516 0.79 7.90 23.20
C THR A 516 0.80 7.76 24.72
N LEU A 517 -0.35 7.47 25.34
CA LEU A 517 -0.43 7.12 26.77
C LEU A 517 0.27 5.79 27.10
N ALA A 518 0.49 4.93 26.10
CA ALA A 518 1.30 3.72 26.26
C ALA A 518 2.73 4.02 26.76
N SER A 519 3.23 5.25 26.55
CA SER A 519 4.48 5.77 27.15
C SER A 519 4.55 5.67 28.68
N VAL A 520 3.43 5.43 29.39
CA VAL A 520 3.46 5.11 30.83
C VAL A 520 2.74 3.80 31.21
N VAL A 521 2.07 3.14 30.26
CA VAL A 521 1.19 1.99 30.51
C VAL A 521 1.72 0.76 29.79
N ARG A 522 1.90 -0.35 30.52
CA ARG A 522 2.22 -1.65 29.91
C ARG A 522 1.07 -2.16 29.06
N VAL A 523 1.35 -2.39 27.78
CA VAL A 523 0.41 -2.89 26.75
C VAL A 523 1.22 -3.37 25.54
N THR A 524 0.95 -4.59 25.05
CA THR A 524 1.66 -5.20 23.90
C THR A 524 3.18 -5.01 24.02
N GLU A 525 3.86 -4.36 23.05
CA GLU A 525 5.32 -4.14 23.11
C GLU A 525 5.73 -2.94 23.99
N SER A 526 4.78 -2.13 24.47
CA SER A 526 5.09 -0.99 25.33
C SER A 526 5.39 -1.42 26.76
N GLN A 527 6.63 -1.21 27.18
CA GLN A 527 7.13 -1.55 28.52
C GLN A 527 6.66 -0.57 29.62
N GLY A 528 5.97 0.53 29.27
CA GLY A 528 5.47 1.54 30.19
C GLY A 528 6.56 2.40 30.85
N LEU A 529 6.24 2.98 32.01
CA LEU A 529 7.12 3.94 32.72
C LEU A 529 8.28 3.30 33.49
N GLU A 530 8.20 2.00 33.78
CA GLU A 530 9.14 1.32 34.68
C GLU A 530 10.61 1.34 34.21
N PRO A 531 10.95 1.05 32.93
CA PRO A 531 12.32 1.17 32.44
C PRO A 531 12.83 2.61 32.50
N VAL A 532 11.95 3.60 32.30
CA VAL A 532 12.31 5.02 32.38
C VAL A 532 12.71 5.41 33.81
N VAL A 533 11.95 4.95 34.81
CA VAL A 533 12.29 5.18 36.22
C VAL A 533 13.56 4.42 36.63
N ALA A 534 13.77 3.20 36.15
CA ALA A 534 14.99 2.44 36.39
C ALA A 534 16.22 3.13 35.77
N ALA A 535 16.14 3.54 34.50
CA ALA A 535 17.22 4.20 33.80
C ALA A 535 17.58 5.57 34.42
N LEU A 536 16.58 6.33 34.91
CA LEU A 536 16.76 7.59 35.65
C LEU A 536 17.40 7.39 37.03
N ARG A 537 17.11 6.29 37.75
CA ARG A 537 17.79 5.96 39.01
C ARG A 537 19.29 5.73 38.82
N GLY A 538 19.71 5.27 37.64
CA GLY A 538 21.11 5.23 37.21
C GLY A 538 21.72 6.59 36.80
N GLY A 539 21.01 7.70 37.00
CA GLY A 539 21.44 9.05 36.62
C GLY A 539 21.16 9.42 35.16
N LEU A 540 21.71 10.55 34.71
CA LEU A 540 21.55 11.04 33.33
C LEU A 540 22.63 10.52 32.37
N ALA A 541 23.84 10.25 32.86
CA ALA A 541 24.91 9.66 32.06
C ALA A 541 24.51 8.23 31.63
N GLY A 542 24.61 7.93 30.32
CA GLY A 542 24.17 6.65 29.76
C GLY A 542 22.65 6.38 29.83
N PHE A 543 21.82 7.39 30.12
CA PHE A 543 20.38 7.24 30.29
C PHE A 543 19.71 6.58 29.07
N GLY A 544 20.04 7.02 27.85
CA GLY A 544 19.54 6.44 26.61
C GLY A 544 19.82 4.94 26.49
N GLY A 545 21.09 4.53 26.66
CA GLY A 545 21.49 3.13 26.55
C GLY A 545 20.79 2.21 27.56
N ARG A 546 20.50 2.70 28.78
CA ARG A 546 19.71 1.95 29.79
C ARG A 546 18.23 1.77 29.43
N LEU A 547 17.72 2.49 28.43
CA LEU A 547 16.37 2.28 27.90
C LEU A 547 16.34 1.26 26.75
N GLY A 548 17.49 0.94 26.14
CA GLY A 548 17.54 0.16 24.90
C GLY A 548 16.58 0.72 23.84
N ALA A 549 15.79 -0.14 23.23
CA ALA A 549 14.79 0.20 22.20
C ALA A 549 13.43 0.68 22.75
N TRP A 550 13.34 1.18 23.99
CA TRP A 550 12.08 1.66 24.60
C TRP A 550 11.26 2.62 23.71
N PHE A 551 11.90 3.42 22.85
CA PHE A 551 11.22 4.31 21.90
C PHE A 551 10.22 3.58 20.98
N TRP A 552 10.42 2.28 20.73
CA TRP A 552 9.62 1.47 19.81
C TRP A 552 8.21 1.16 20.32
N GLY A 553 8.13 0.54 21.51
CA GLY A 553 6.89 -0.02 22.07
C GLY A 553 5.67 0.91 22.17
N PRO A 554 5.83 2.22 22.50
CA PRO A 554 4.71 3.17 22.50
C PRO A 554 4.00 3.37 21.14
N SER A 555 4.55 2.86 20.04
CA SER A 555 3.95 2.85 18.69
C SER A 555 3.32 1.50 18.29
N ARG A 556 3.19 0.56 19.24
CA ARG A 556 2.73 -0.82 19.06
C ARG A 556 1.73 -1.18 20.16
N VAL A 557 0.51 -0.64 20.03
CA VAL A 557 -0.55 -0.64 21.07
C VAL A 557 -1.77 -1.47 20.67
N ILE A 558 -2.04 -1.57 19.37
CA ILE A 558 -3.08 -2.39 18.75
C ILE A 558 -2.35 -3.57 18.06
N PRO A 559 -2.58 -4.84 18.46
CA PRO A 559 -1.97 -6.02 17.86
C PRO A 559 -2.10 -6.05 16.34
N HIS A 560 -1.10 -6.65 15.67
CA HIS A 560 -1.04 -6.80 14.21
C HIS A 560 -1.17 -5.47 13.42
N THR A 561 -0.82 -4.34 14.05
CA THR A 561 -0.85 -3.01 13.41
C THR A 561 0.30 -2.11 13.86
N ILE A 562 0.64 -1.14 13.02
CA ILE A 562 1.60 -0.07 13.32
C ILE A 562 0.80 1.16 13.78
N ASN A 563 1.18 1.80 14.89
CA ASN A 563 0.44 2.92 15.50
C ASN A 563 1.33 4.16 15.65
N GLU A 564 1.88 4.63 14.52
CA GLU A 564 2.72 5.82 14.53
C GLU A 564 1.94 7.10 14.89
N PHE A 565 2.69 8.02 15.48
CA PHE A 565 2.32 9.42 15.72
C PHE A 565 3.49 10.29 15.24
N PRO A 566 3.28 11.58 14.90
CA PRO A 566 4.27 12.35 14.13
C PRO A 566 5.69 12.37 14.71
N LEU A 567 5.83 12.48 16.03
CA LEU A 567 7.13 12.47 16.70
C LEU A 567 7.83 11.10 16.63
N PHE A 568 7.10 9.99 16.53
CA PHE A 568 7.70 8.67 16.28
C PHE A 568 8.33 8.63 14.89
N GLY A 569 7.55 8.92 13.83
CA GLY A 569 8.03 8.83 12.45
C GLY A 569 9.25 9.70 12.17
N PHE A 570 9.26 10.95 12.64
CA PHE A 570 10.43 11.84 12.53
C PHE A 570 11.66 11.35 13.30
N LEU A 571 11.48 10.59 14.39
CA LEU A 571 12.56 10.09 15.25
C LEU A 571 13.12 8.76 14.72
N PHE A 572 12.26 7.89 14.19
CA PHE A 572 12.65 6.67 13.48
C PHE A 572 13.45 7.03 12.22
N GLY A 573 12.95 8.01 11.45
CA GLY A 573 13.71 8.74 10.44
C GLY A 573 13.59 8.20 9.02
N ASP A 574 12.47 7.59 8.67
CA ASP A 574 12.21 7.01 7.34
C ASP A 574 11.56 8.08 6.45
N LEU A 575 11.93 8.18 5.18
CA LEU A 575 11.35 9.17 4.25
C LEU A 575 10.05 8.67 3.59
N HIS A 576 9.30 7.90 4.36
CA HIS A 576 8.08 7.23 3.92
C HIS A 576 6.98 8.25 3.52
N PRO A 577 6.12 7.91 2.53
CA PRO A 577 5.07 8.79 1.97
C PRO A 577 4.26 9.64 2.97
N HIS A 578 3.84 9.07 4.11
CA HIS A 578 3.03 9.79 5.10
C HIS A 578 3.81 10.92 5.80
N LEU A 579 5.11 10.75 6.01
CA LEU A 579 5.97 11.76 6.65
C LEU A 579 6.25 12.93 5.71
N ILE A 580 6.45 12.66 4.42
CA ILE A 580 6.56 13.69 3.38
C ILE A 580 5.22 14.43 3.19
N ALA A 581 4.11 13.70 3.18
CA ALA A 581 2.77 14.28 3.05
C ALA A 581 2.36 15.15 4.25
N LEU A 582 2.89 14.89 5.45
CA LEU A 582 2.46 15.54 6.69
C LEU A 582 2.40 17.09 6.65
N PRO A 583 3.44 17.85 6.23
CA PRO A 583 3.34 19.30 6.07
C PRO A 583 2.34 19.72 4.98
N ILE A 584 2.10 18.90 3.95
CA ILE A 584 1.14 19.14 2.87
C ILE A 584 -0.31 18.97 3.40
N THR A 585 -0.56 18.01 4.30
CA THR A 585 -1.86 17.89 4.98
C THR A 585 -2.21 19.14 5.80
N LEU A 586 -1.20 19.74 6.47
CA LEU A 586 -1.38 20.99 7.22
C LEU A 586 -1.65 22.18 6.29
N LEU A 587 -1.07 22.19 5.08
CA LEU A 587 -1.43 23.15 4.03
C LEU A 587 -2.86 22.96 3.51
N ALA A 588 -3.37 21.73 3.43
CA ALA A 588 -4.78 21.46 3.12
C ALA A 588 -5.71 22.03 4.22
N ILE A 589 -5.36 21.83 5.50
CA ILE A 589 -6.08 22.44 6.63
C ILE A 589 -6.02 23.98 6.55
N ALA A 590 -4.86 24.57 6.22
CA ALA A 590 -4.71 26.02 6.04
C ALA A 590 -5.60 26.57 4.91
N CYS A 591 -5.64 25.88 3.77
CA CYS A 591 -6.51 26.22 2.65
C CYS A 591 -7.99 26.15 3.03
N SER A 592 -8.41 25.13 3.80
CA SER A 592 -9.78 25.03 4.32
C SER A 592 -10.18 26.22 5.21
N GLY A 593 -9.22 26.76 5.96
CA GLY A 593 -9.36 27.97 6.78
C GLY A 593 -9.54 29.27 5.98
N GLU A 594 -9.20 29.29 4.69
CA GLU A 594 -9.59 30.34 3.75
C GLU A 594 -10.92 30.00 3.04
N LEU A 595 -11.11 28.75 2.59
CA LEU A 595 -12.31 28.33 1.84
C LEU A 595 -13.62 28.44 2.64
N VAL A 596 -13.57 28.39 3.97
CA VAL A 596 -14.73 28.61 4.84
C VAL A 596 -15.20 30.08 4.90
N ARG A 597 -14.35 31.03 4.47
CA ARG A 597 -14.59 32.49 4.62
C ARG A 597 -15.51 33.04 3.51
N ARG A 598 -16.24 34.11 3.81
CA ARG A 598 -17.23 34.72 2.88
C ARG A 598 -16.70 34.98 1.46
N GLN A 599 -15.51 35.56 1.34
CA GLN A 599 -14.82 35.81 0.08
C GLN A 599 -13.77 34.72 -0.17
N ILE A 600 -13.92 33.97 -1.25
CA ILE A 600 -12.90 33.07 -1.79
C ILE A 600 -12.45 33.58 -3.16
N SER A 601 -11.17 33.39 -3.51
CA SER A 601 -10.63 33.75 -4.82
C SER A 601 -10.33 32.50 -5.67
N ARG A 602 -10.12 32.69 -6.98
CA ARG A 602 -9.67 31.60 -7.87
C ARG A 602 -8.34 30.97 -7.40
N ALA A 603 -7.46 31.76 -6.77
CA ALA A 603 -6.19 31.27 -6.23
C ALA A 603 -6.38 30.34 -5.00
N ASN A 604 -7.42 30.53 -4.18
CA ASN A 604 -7.73 29.61 -3.08
C ASN A 604 -8.18 28.24 -3.61
N VAL A 605 -8.97 28.22 -4.69
CA VAL A 605 -9.43 26.97 -5.33
C VAL A 605 -8.29 26.30 -6.10
N ALA A 606 -7.47 27.07 -6.82
CA ALA A 606 -6.30 26.53 -7.54
C ALA A 606 -5.26 25.92 -6.59
N LEU A 607 -4.95 26.57 -5.47
CA LEU A 607 -4.07 25.99 -4.45
C LEU A 607 -4.71 24.75 -3.79
N GLY A 608 -6.03 24.78 -3.53
CA GLY A 608 -6.76 23.61 -3.02
C GLY A 608 -6.71 22.41 -3.97
N ALA A 609 -6.82 22.64 -5.29
CA ALA A 609 -6.67 21.60 -6.31
C ALA A 609 -5.24 21.06 -6.37
N LEU A 610 -4.23 21.95 -6.43
CA LEU A 610 -2.81 21.54 -6.42
C LEU A 610 -2.47 20.71 -5.18
N VAL A 611 -2.92 21.12 -3.99
CA VAL A 611 -2.68 20.39 -2.74
C VAL A 611 -3.37 19.03 -2.73
N LEU A 612 -4.61 18.92 -3.24
CA LEU A 612 -5.30 17.62 -3.36
C LEU A 612 -4.61 16.69 -4.37
N GLY A 613 -4.18 17.23 -5.51
CA GLY A 613 -3.42 16.50 -6.52
C GLY A 613 -2.09 15.99 -5.96
N THR A 614 -1.31 16.86 -5.32
CA THR A 614 -0.05 16.51 -4.65
C THR A 614 -0.27 15.41 -3.61
N LEU A 615 -1.27 15.53 -2.73
CA LEU A 615 -1.57 14.46 -1.75
C LEU A 615 -1.92 13.15 -2.47
N ALA A 616 -2.72 13.21 -3.54
CA ALA A 616 -3.11 12.03 -4.30
C ALA A 616 -1.95 11.26 -4.96
N VAL A 617 -0.77 11.87 -5.17
CA VAL A 617 0.43 11.21 -5.74
C VAL A 617 1.61 11.08 -4.79
N ALA A 618 1.65 11.85 -3.70
CA ALA A 618 2.66 11.75 -2.65
C ALA A 618 2.26 10.78 -1.52
N ASN A 619 0.95 10.59 -1.28
CA ASN A 619 0.38 9.58 -0.39
C ASN A 619 -1.13 9.46 -0.68
N SER A 620 -1.54 8.59 -1.61
CA SER A 620 -2.94 8.58 -2.12
C SER A 620 -4.02 8.38 -1.04
N TRP A 621 -3.65 7.80 0.12
CA TRP A 621 -4.52 7.58 1.27
C TRP A 621 -4.97 8.88 1.97
N ASP A 622 -4.27 10.00 1.75
CA ASP A 622 -4.64 11.33 2.25
C ASP A 622 -5.76 12.00 1.43
N ALA A 623 -5.85 11.70 0.13
CA ALA A 623 -6.75 12.42 -0.77
C ALA A 623 -8.25 12.37 -0.38
N PRO A 624 -8.82 11.24 0.09
CA PRO A 624 -10.21 11.20 0.56
C PRO A 624 -10.43 12.11 1.78
N THR A 625 -9.56 12.00 2.80
CA THR A 625 -9.69 12.73 4.07
C THR A 625 -9.57 14.23 3.88
N TYR A 626 -8.53 14.70 3.18
CA TYR A 626 -8.35 16.13 2.95
C TYR A 626 -9.30 16.68 1.87
N GLY A 627 -9.83 15.81 0.99
CA GLY A 627 -10.99 16.09 0.15
C GLY A 627 -12.24 16.43 0.99
N LEU A 628 -12.53 15.65 2.04
CA LEU A 628 -13.61 15.96 3.00
C LEU A 628 -13.33 17.24 3.79
N VAL A 629 -12.09 17.49 4.23
CA VAL A 629 -11.71 18.75 4.92
C VAL A 629 -12.01 19.97 4.04
N LEU A 630 -11.50 19.98 2.80
CA LEU A 630 -11.61 21.12 1.88
C LEU A 630 -13.02 21.27 1.29
N GLY A 631 -13.64 20.18 0.84
CA GLY A 631 -15.00 20.18 0.31
C GLY A 631 -16.04 20.51 1.37
N GLY A 632 -15.87 19.99 2.59
CA GLY A 632 -16.70 20.32 3.74
C GLY A 632 -16.60 21.81 4.14
N ALA A 633 -15.42 22.44 4.01
CA ALA A 633 -15.29 23.88 4.22
C ALA A 633 -16.08 24.72 3.19
N LEU A 634 -16.09 24.30 1.91
CA LEU A 634 -16.91 24.92 0.86
C LEU A 634 -18.42 24.77 1.13
N VAL A 635 -18.87 23.54 1.44
CA VAL A 635 -20.27 23.22 1.74
C VAL A 635 -20.73 23.92 3.02
N GLY A 636 -19.91 23.91 4.07
CA GLY A 636 -20.14 24.62 5.32
C GLY A 636 -20.26 26.14 5.13
N ARG A 637 -19.44 26.75 4.27
CA ARG A 637 -19.58 28.16 3.88
C ARG A 637 -20.92 28.43 3.18
N ALA A 638 -21.33 27.59 2.23
CA ALA A 638 -22.60 27.75 1.53
C ALA A 638 -23.79 27.65 2.49
N TRP A 639 -23.79 26.65 3.36
CA TRP A 639 -24.81 26.45 4.39
C TRP A 639 -24.87 27.60 5.41
N ARG A 640 -23.71 28.09 5.87
CA ARG A 640 -23.61 29.20 6.86
C ARG A 640 -23.91 30.59 6.28
N SER A 641 -23.80 30.77 4.96
CA SER A 641 -24.14 32.02 4.26
C SER A 641 -25.59 32.10 3.78
N SER A 642 -26.43 31.12 4.11
CA SER A 642 -27.74 30.94 3.50
C SER A 642 -28.91 31.58 4.23
N ASP A 643 -29.86 32.11 3.45
CA ASP A 643 -31.11 32.67 3.91
C ASP A 643 -32.21 31.60 3.90
N ARG A 644 -32.82 31.40 5.06
CA ARG A 644 -33.74 30.29 5.34
C ARG A 644 -35.17 30.59 4.91
N ALA A 645 -35.52 31.84 4.62
CA ALA A 645 -36.77 32.17 3.95
C ALA A 645 -36.84 31.62 2.50
N ARG A 646 -35.69 31.19 1.95
CA ARG A 646 -35.57 30.64 0.59
C ARG A 646 -34.78 29.33 0.61
N ILE A 647 -35.35 28.28 1.20
CA ILE A 647 -34.67 26.98 1.36
C ILE A 647 -34.19 26.37 0.04
N GLY A 648 -34.93 26.51 -1.07
CA GLY A 648 -34.45 26.10 -2.40
C GLY A 648 -33.17 26.83 -2.84
N ALA A 649 -33.04 28.12 -2.53
CA ALA A 649 -31.83 28.91 -2.78
C ALA A 649 -30.71 28.66 -1.74
N THR A 650 -31.00 27.95 -0.66
CA THR A 650 -30.00 27.39 0.27
C THR A 650 -29.44 26.08 -0.30
N LEU A 651 -30.33 25.16 -0.69
CA LEU A 651 -29.95 23.86 -1.28
C LEU A 651 -29.18 24.04 -2.58
N LEU A 652 -29.59 24.96 -3.46
CA LEU A 652 -28.85 25.27 -4.70
C LEU A 652 -27.42 25.75 -4.41
N ARG A 653 -27.21 26.60 -3.39
CA ARG A 653 -25.87 27.06 -3.01
C ARG A 653 -25.01 25.96 -2.40
N VAL A 654 -25.62 25.04 -1.65
CA VAL A 654 -24.94 23.85 -1.14
C VAL A 654 -24.54 22.91 -2.29
N ALA A 655 -25.44 22.65 -3.24
CA ALA A 655 -25.15 21.85 -4.43
C ALA A 655 -24.04 22.47 -5.30
N GLN A 656 -24.06 23.80 -5.50
CA GLN A 656 -22.98 24.53 -6.18
C GLN A 656 -21.64 24.42 -5.45
N ALA A 657 -21.62 24.40 -4.12
CA ALA A 657 -20.41 24.23 -3.33
C ALA A 657 -19.90 22.79 -3.33
N GLY A 658 -20.79 21.79 -3.34
CA GLY A 658 -20.44 20.39 -3.54
C GLY A 658 -19.86 20.14 -4.93
N LEU A 659 -20.49 20.68 -5.98
CA LEU A 659 -19.97 20.64 -7.34
C LEU A 659 -18.59 21.32 -7.44
N LEU A 660 -18.39 22.46 -6.78
CA LEU A 660 -17.07 23.12 -6.74
C LEU A 660 -16.02 22.27 -6.00
N ALA A 661 -16.40 21.52 -4.96
CA ALA A 661 -15.50 20.59 -4.29
C ALA A 661 -15.11 19.41 -5.19
N VAL A 662 -16.07 18.81 -5.91
CA VAL A 662 -15.83 17.75 -6.90
C VAL A 662 -14.95 18.26 -8.04
N VAL A 663 -15.22 19.45 -8.59
CA VAL A 663 -14.39 20.08 -9.64
C VAL A 663 -12.98 20.40 -9.13
N MET A 664 -12.81 20.79 -7.87
CA MET A 664 -11.49 21.04 -7.28
C MET A 664 -10.69 19.75 -7.06
N LEU A 665 -11.33 18.66 -6.65
CA LEU A 665 -10.70 17.34 -6.58
C LEU A 665 -10.35 16.80 -7.97
N ALA A 666 -11.29 16.85 -8.91
CA ALA A 666 -11.08 16.42 -10.30
C ALA A 666 -9.98 17.24 -10.99
N ALA A 667 -9.91 18.55 -10.75
CA ALA A 667 -8.80 19.38 -11.21
C ALA A 667 -7.47 19.01 -10.54
N GLY A 668 -7.48 18.65 -9.25
CA GLY A 668 -6.31 18.12 -8.56
C GLY A 668 -5.77 16.84 -9.20
N LEU A 669 -6.65 15.86 -9.45
CA LEU A 669 -6.28 14.62 -10.14
C LEU A 669 -5.84 14.86 -11.60
N ALA A 670 -6.49 15.80 -12.30
CA ALA A 670 -6.15 16.16 -13.68
C ALA A 670 -4.77 16.83 -13.84
N LEU A 671 -4.32 17.61 -12.85
CA LEU A 671 -2.95 18.17 -12.84
C LEU A 671 -1.89 17.05 -12.84
N PHE A 672 -2.20 15.90 -12.23
CA PHE A 672 -1.27 14.78 -12.09
C PHE A 672 -1.66 13.55 -12.92
N THR A 673 -2.52 13.68 -13.93
CA THR A 673 -2.87 12.57 -14.85
C THR A 673 -1.64 11.85 -15.42
N PRO A 674 -0.53 12.52 -15.80
CA PRO A 674 0.68 11.83 -16.25
C PRO A 674 1.31 10.85 -15.23
N PHE A 675 1.12 11.05 -13.92
CA PHE A 675 1.47 10.04 -12.90
C PHE A 675 0.51 8.84 -12.97
N PHE A 676 -0.80 9.10 -12.96
CA PHE A 676 -1.85 8.07 -12.97
C PHE A 676 -1.94 7.25 -14.26
N LEU A 677 -1.29 7.67 -15.35
CA LEU A 677 -1.15 6.87 -16.58
C LEU A 677 -0.08 5.77 -16.46
N HIS A 678 0.85 5.88 -15.51
CA HIS A 678 1.96 4.93 -15.32
C HIS A 678 1.85 4.13 -14.01
N TYR A 679 1.25 4.72 -12.96
CA TYR A 679 1.03 4.09 -11.66
C TYR A 679 -0.06 3.01 -11.71
N ARG A 680 0.24 1.82 -11.18
CA ARG A 680 -0.72 0.72 -10.97
C ARG A 680 -1.10 0.64 -9.50
N ALA A 681 -2.39 0.65 -9.20
CA ALA A 681 -2.90 0.64 -7.82
C ALA A 681 -3.03 -0.78 -7.27
N MET A 682 -2.19 -1.13 -6.30
CA MET A 682 -1.99 -2.51 -5.84
C MET A 682 -2.94 -2.86 -4.67
N VAL A 683 -4.24 -2.69 -4.89
CA VAL A 683 -5.29 -2.91 -3.88
C VAL A 683 -6.53 -3.63 -4.45
N GLY A 684 -6.92 -4.75 -3.84
CA GLY A 684 -8.08 -5.58 -4.18
C GLY A 684 -9.43 -5.03 -3.67
N GLY A 685 -9.57 -3.71 -3.55
CA GLY A 685 -10.79 -3.04 -3.09
C GLY A 685 -10.89 -2.84 -1.58
N ILE A 686 -12.08 -3.07 -1.00
CA ILE A 686 -12.41 -2.73 0.39
C ILE A 686 -12.91 -3.99 1.12
N GLY A 687 -12.35 -4.26 2.30
CA GLY A 687 -12.76 -5.29 3.25
C GLY A 687 -13.60 -4.73 4.40
N LEU A 688 -14.33 -5.61 5.09
CA LEU A 688 -15.10 -5.28 6.30
C LEU A 688 -14.30 -5.71 7.53
N VAL A 689 -14.09 -4.77 8.46
CA VAL A 689 -13.38 -5.03 9.71
C VAL A 689 -14.22 -5.97 10.58
N ARG A 690 -13.79 -7.22 10.74
CA ARG A 690 -14.40 -8.16 11.70
C ARG A 690 -14.03 -7.77 13.12
N HIS A 691 -12.73 -7.83 13.43
CA HIS A 691 -12.17 -7.54 14.73
C HIS A 691 -11.68 -6.09 14.81
N GLY A 692 -12.46 -5.25 15.50
CA GLY A 692 -12.16 -3.82 15.71
C GLY A 692 -11.39 -3.56 17.00
N ASP A 693 -10.83 -2.35 17.11
CA ASP A 693 -9.95 -1.97 18.22
C ASP A 693 -10.74 -1.87 19.53
N THR A 694 -10.12 -2.24 20.65
CA THR A 694 -10.76 -2.02 21.96
C THR A 694 -10.76 -0.53 22.32
N LEU A 695 -11.77 -0.11 23.09
CA LEU A 695 -11.83 1.26 23.62
C LEU A 695 -10.60 1.59 24.50
N ARG A 696 -10.00 0.60 25.17
CA ARG A 696 -8.74 0.76 25.91
C ARG A 696 -7.59 1.12 24.97
N GLN A 697 -7.35 0.35 23.91
CA GLN A 697 -6.25 0.59 22.98
C GLN A 697 -6.40 1.94 22.26
N TYR A 698 -7.61 2.25 21.77
CA TYR A 698 -7.88 3.52 21.09
C TYR A 698 -7.71 4.73 22.01
N LEU A 699 -8.05 4.61 23.31
CA LEU A 699 -7.75 5.64 24.30
C LEU A 699 -6.26 5.73 24.64
N LEU A 700 -5.52 4.62 24.63
CA LEU A 700 -4.08 4.63 24.87
C LEU A 700 -3.31 5.30 23.73
N VAL A 701 -3.77 5.19 22.47
CA VAL A 701 -3.19 5.92 21.34
C VAL A 701 -3.67 7.38 21.31
N TYR A 702 -4.98 7.62 21.24
CA TYR A 702 -5.55 8.95 20.90
C TYR A 702 -6.20 9.71 22.06
N GLY A 703 -6.17 9.19 23.29
CA GLY A 703 -6.94 9.68 24.44
C GLY A 703 -6.92 11.19 24.70
N PRO A 704 -5.75 11.86 24.76
CA PRO A 704 -5.68 13.31 25.00
C PRO A 704 -6.35 14.14 23.88
N LEU A 705 -6.24 13.67 22.64
CA LEU A 705 -6.81 14.32 21.46
C LEU A 705 -8.33 14.08 21.38
N LEU A 706 -8.78 12.85 21.65
CA LEU A 706 -10.21 12.51 21.74
C LEU A 706 -10.90 13.27 22.88
N PHE A 707 -10.24 13.47 24.02
CA PHE A 707 -10.78 14.27 25.13
C PHE A 707 -11.02 15.74 24.71
N LEU A 708 -10.11 16.34 23.96
CA LEU A 708 -10.30 17.68 23.39
C LEU A 708 -11.44 17.73 22.35
N ALA A 709 -11.52 16.70 21.49
CA ALA A 709 -12.61 16.55 20.51
C ALA A 709 -14.00 16.44 21.17
N VAL A 710 -14.16 15.56 22.15
CA VAL A 710 -15.41 15.40 22.92
C VAL A 710 -15.74 16.68 23.69
N THR A 711 -14.74 17.33 24.31
CA THR A 711 -14.93 18.61 25.01
C THR A 711 -15.46 19.70 24.06
N LEU A 712 -14.98 19.77 22.83
CA LEU A 712 -15.49 20.70 21.82
C LEU A 712 -16.96 20.41 21.49
N LEU A 713 -17.33 19.15 21.20
CA LEU A 713 -18.70 18.77 20.88
C LEU A 713 -19.67 19.16 22.01
N VAL A 714 -19.34 18.81 23.26
CA VAL A 714 -20.13 19.18 24.45
C VAL A 714 -20.19 20.70 24.62
N SER A 715 -19.07 21.41 24.43
CA SER A 715 -19.03 22.88 24.52
C SER A 715 -19.90 23.58 23.48
N VAL A 716 -19.98 23.05 22.25
CA VAL A 716 -20.86 23.56 21.20
C VAL A 716 -22.32 23.26 21.55
N ALA A 717 -22.66 22.02 21.90
CA ALA A 717 -24.03 21.64 22.30
C ALA A 717 -24.55 22.50 23.47
N TRP A 718 -23.72 22.74 24.49
CA TRP A 718 -24.03 23.61 25.63
C TRP A 718 -24.27 25.08 25.23
N LYS A 719 -23.54 25.59 24.22
CA LYS A 719 -23.78 26.93 23.64
C LYS A 719 -25.11 27.03 22.87
N LEU A 720 -25.62 25.92 22.34
CA LEU A 720 -26.96 25.88 21.73
C LEU A 720 -28.03 25.88 22.82
N ALA A 721 -27.95 24.92 23.75
CA ALA A 721 -28.93 24.69 24.81
C ALA A 721 -29.18 25.93 25.69
N ARG A 722 -28.13 26.68 26.04
CA ARG A 722 -28.25 27.92 26.84
C ARG A 722 -29.10 29.02 26.20
N GLY A 723 -29.45 28.89 24.93
CA GLY A 723 -30.40 29.77 24.24
C GLY A 723 -31.44 28.97 23.45
N ALA A 724 -32.03 27.96 24.08
CA ALA A 724 -33.14 27.16 23.57
C ALA A 724 -34.27 27.05 24.64
N GLU A 725 -35.40 26.48 24.28
CA GLU A 725 -36.55 26.27 25.18
C GLU A 725 -36.24 25.26 26.30
N ALA A 726 -37.15 25.16 27.29
CA ALA A 726 -36.92 24.36 28.49
C ALA A 726 -36.69 22.87 28.20
N GLY A 727 -37.48 22.27 27.30
CA GLY A 727 -37.31 20.88 26.87
C GLY A 727 -35.94 20.61 26.21
N TRP A 728 -35.48 21.50 25.33
CA TRP A 728 -34.13 21.39 24.73
C TRP A 728 -33.01 21.59 25.74
N ARG A 729 -33.21 22.43 26.77
CA ARG A 729 -32.29 22.54 27.91
C ARG A 729 -32.23 21.26 28.74
N MET A 730 -33.36 20.58 28.95
CA MET A 730 -33.40 19.27 29.60
C MET A 730 -32.73 18.18 28.73
N ALA A 731 -33.05 18.11 27.43
CA ALA A 731 -32.48 17.13 26.52
C ALA A 731 -30.94 17.21 26.43
N VAL A 732 -30.36 18.41 26.31
CA VAL A 732 -28.90 18.57 26.27
C VAL A 732 -28.25 18.37 27.64
N ARG A 733 -28.92 18.70 28.76
CA ARG A 733 -28.43 18.33 30.10
C ARG A 733 -28.44 16.82 30.31
N GLY A 734 -29.51 16.15 29.90
CA GLY A 734 -29.62 14.69 29.88
C GLY A 734 -28.51 14.06 29.05
N GLY A 735 -28.35 14.47 27.79
CA GLY A 735 -27.26 13.99 26.93
C GLY A 735 -25.85 14.27 27.46
N ALA A 736 -25.62 15.41 28.12
CA ALA A 736 -24.34 15.75 28.73
C ALA A 736 -23.99 14.92 29.98
N VAL A 737 -24.97 14.24 30.60
CA VAL A 737 -24.77 13.28 31.70
C VAL A 737 -24.78 11.84 31.16
N ALA A 738 -25.75 11.52 30.29
CA ALA A 738 -25.96 10.20 29.72
C ALA A 738 -24.88 9.77 28.73
N LEU A 739 -24.23 10.68 27.99
CA LEU A 739 -23.13 10.30 27.09
C LEU A 739 -21.87 9.89 27.89
N PRO A 740 -21.41 10.65 28.91
CA PRO A 740 -20.41 10.15 29.84
C PRO A 740 -20.83 8.87 30.56
N LEU A 741 -22.08 8.76 31.04
CA LEU A 741 -22.56 7.53 31.68
C LEU A 741 -22.53 6.34 30.71
N LEU A 742 -22.94 6.52 29.46
CA LEU A 742 -22.90 5.48 28.43
C LEU A 742 -21.46 5.06 28.11
N VAL A 743 -20.51 6.00 28.02
CA VAL A 743 -19.09 5.68 27.86
C VAL A 743 -18.54 4.92 29.07
N VAL A 744 -18.92 5.31 30.30
CA VAL A 744 -18.54 4.58 31.53
C VAL A 744 -19.17 3.19 31.57
N VAL A 745 -20.45 3.04 31.22
CA VAL A 745 -21.14 1.75 31.11
C VAL A 745 -20.49 0.88 30.05
N LEU A 746 -20.13 1.42 28.88
CA LEU A 746 -19.43 0.68 27.81
C LEU A 746 -17.96 0.36 28.14
N LEU A 747 -17.32 1.12 29.03
CA LEU A 747 -16.00 0.77 29.59
C LEU A 747 -16.12 -0.38 30.59
N LEU A 748 -17.12 -0.32 31.50
CA LEU A 748 -17.36 -1.34 32.52
C LEU A 748 -17.90 -2.66 31.94
N SER A 749 -18.80 -2.58 30.95
CA SER A 749 -19.32 -3.76 30.22
C SER A 749 -18.39 -4.22 29.12
N GLY A 750 -17.43 -3.39 28.69
CA GLY A 750 -16.48 -3.73 27.63
C GLY A 750 -15.60 -4.91 28.01
N GLY A 751 -15.13 -4.96 29.26
CA GLY A 751 -14.30 -6.07 29.75
C GLY A 751 -15.03 -7.41 29.84
N THR A 752 -16.34 -7.42 30.09
CA THR A 752 -17.14 -8.65 30.25
C THR A 752 -17.84 -9.10 28.97
N LEU A 753 -18.28 -8.16 28.12
CA LEU A 753 -18.95 -8.48 26.85
C LEU A 753 -17.96 -8.75 25.69
N GLN A 754 -16.68 -8.40 25.82
CA GLN A 754 -15.65 -8.79 24.85
C GLN A 754 -15.13 -10.23 25.04
N GLN A 755 -15.59 -10.94 26.07
CA GLN A 755 -15.27 -12.37 26.29
C GLN A 755 -16.32 -13.32 25.69
N GLN A 756 -17.35 -12.82 25.01
CA GLN A 756 -18.30 -13.66 24.26
C GLN A 756 -17.76 -13.90 22.83
N PRO A 757 -17.52 -15.16 22.41
CA PRO A 757 -16.90 -15.45 21.12
C PRO A 757 -17.74 -15.00 19.91
N ASP A 758 -19.06 -14.93 20.05
CA ASP A 758 -19.99 -14.57 18.97
C ASP A 758 -20.07 -13.05 18.69
N LEU A 759 -19.48 -12.20 19.54
CA LEU A 759 -19.58 -10.73 19.40
C LEU A 759 -18.34 -10.13 18.71
N PRO A 760 -18.51 -9.43 17.56
CA PRO A 760 -17.41 -8.75 16.88
C PRO A 760 -16.68 -7.76 17.80
N SER A 761 -15.39 -7.98 18.04
CA SER A 761 -14.58 -7.11 18.92
C SER A 761 -14.55 -5.65 18.42
N GLY A 762 -14.32 -4.73 19.36
CA GLY A 762 -14.39 -3.28 19.11
C GLY A 762 -15.80 -2.68 18.94
N TRP A 763 -16.89 -3.45 19.03
CA TRP A 763 -18.25 -2.90 18.91
C TRP A 763 -18.58 -1.71 19.84
N PRO A 764 -18.09 -1.61 21.11
CA PRO A 764 -18.36 -0.44 21.95
C PRO A 764 -17.72 0.83 21.39
N LEU A 765 -16.51 0.71 20.83
CA LEU A 765 -15.78 1.80 20.18
C LEU A 765 -16.49 2.26 18.89
N ARG A 766 -16.97 1.31 18.06
CA ARG A 766 -17.79 1.60 16.87
C ARG A 766 -19.00 2.47 17.22
N ILE A 767 -19.75 2.11 18.27
CA ILE A 767 -20.92 2.88 18.73
C ILE A 767 -20.52 4.26 19.25
N VAL A 768 -19.50 4.36 20.10
CA VAL A 768 -19.04 5.65 20.66
C VAL A 768 -18.58 6.61 19.55
N LEU A 769 -17.68 6.16 18.66
CA LEU A 769 -17.20 6.99 17.54
C LEU A 769 -18.32 7.34 16.55
N GLY A 770 -19.26 6.41 16.31
CA GLY A 770 -20.43 6.64 15.46
C GLY A 770 -21.36 7.73 16.03
N LEU A 771 -21.73 7.64 17.31
CA LEU A 771 -22.54 8.64 18.00
C LEU A 771 -21.86 10.01 18.05
N LEU A 772 -20.54 10.05 18.30
CA LEU A 772 -19.76 11.28 18.27
C LEU A 772 -19.66 11.89 16.87
N SER A 773 -19.54 11.07 15.82
CA SER A 773 -19.54 11.50 14.42
C SER A 773 -20.89 12.10 14.01
N LEU A 774 -21.99 11.43 14.35
CA LEU A 774 -23.35 11.91 14.12
C LEU A 774 -23.61 13.22 14.88
N LEU A 775 -23.13 13.32 16.13
CA LEU A 775 -23.20 14.56 16.92
C LEU A 775 -22.36 15.68 16.27
N GLY A 776 -21.16 15.39 15.78
CA GLY A 776 -20.30 16.34 15.07
C GLY A 776 -20.97 16.90 13.81
N LEU A 777 -21.47 16.01 12.95
CA LEU A 777 -22.23 16.36 11.74
C LEU A 777 -23.49 17.17 12.09
N ALA A 778 -24.29 16.69 13.04
CA ALA A 778 -25.50 17.39 13.49
C ALA A 778 -25.16 18.79 13.99
N LEU A 779 -24.19 18.95 14.88
CA LEU A 779 -23.78 20.25 15.40
C LEU A 779 -23.21 21.16 14.31
N ALA A 780 -22.35 20.67 13.42
CA ALA A 780 -21.75 21.45 12.35
C ALA A 780 -22.80 22.04 11.40
N PHE A 781 -23.84 21.27 11.08
CA PHE A 781 -24.93 21.71 10.20
C PHE A 781 -26.18 22.21 10.93
N HIS A 782 -26.23 22.23 12.28
CA HIS A 782 -27.42 22.66 13.01
C HIS A 782 -27.75 24.16 12.78
N PRO A 783 -29.03 24.53 12.52
CA PRO A 783 -29.46 25.90 12.22
C PRO A 783 -29.03 26.99 13.22
N THR A 784 -28.90 26.66 14.50
CA THR A 784 -28.45 27.64 15.53
C THR A 784 -26.93 27.70 15.66
N THR A 785 -26.19 26.63 15.35
CA THR A 785 -24.72 26.63 15.32
C THR A 785 -24.19 27.54 14.22
N THR A 786 -24.76 27.44 13.02
CA THR A 786 -24.32 28.22 11.84
C THR A 786 -24.35 29.72 12.10
N ARG A 787 -25.34 30.21 12.86
CA ARG A 787 -25.48 31.61 13.29
C ARG A 787 -24.62 31.97 14.52
N ARG A 788 -24.37 31.04 15.45
CA ARG A 788 -23.70 31.31 16.74
C ARG A 788 -22.20 31.02 16.76
N LEU A 789 -21.64 30.28 15.80
CA LEU A 789 -20.19 30.01 15.70
C LEU A 789 -19.50 30.91 14.67
N ARG A 790 -18.32 31.42 15.05
CA ARG A 790 -17.38 32.11 14.15
C ARG A 790 -16.75 31.10 13.19
N ASP A 791 -16.27 31.54 12.03
CA ASP A 791 -15.75 30.66 10.95
C ASP A 791 -14.70 29.67 11.46
N ARG A 792 -13.76 30.15 12.28
CA ARG A 792 -12.75 29.37 13.01
C ARG A 792 -13.28 28.35 14.02
N GLU A 793 -14.37 28.67 14.72
CA GLU A 793 -14.99 27.77 15.71
C GLU A 793 -15.74 26.64 15.00
N TRP A 794 -16.37 26.96 13.86
CA TRP A 794 -16.97 25.97 12.98
C TRP A 794 -15.90 25.10 12.30
N LEU A 795 -14.76 25.68 11.88
CA LEU A 795 -13.68 24.89 11.28
C LEU A 795 -13.05 23.91 12.29
N ALA A 796 -12.80 24.33 13.53
CA ALA A 796 -12.32 23.43 14.58
C ALA A 796 -13.29 22.25 14.80
N LEU A 797 -14.60 22.52 14.80
CA LEU A 797 -15.65 21.50 14.85
C LEU A 797 -15.65 20.59 13.61
N TRP A 798 -15.41 21.14 12.41
CA TRP A 798 -15.33 20.36 11.18
C TRP A 798 -14.12 19.42 11.17
N LEU A 799 -12.91 19.89 11.54
CA LEU A 799 -11.70 19.07 11.63
C LEU A 799 -11.88 17.92 12.64
N VAL A 800 -12.47 18.21 13.80
CA VAL A 800 -12.84 17.18 14.80
C VAL A 800 -13.84 16.17 14.23
N THR A 801 -14.85 16.63 13.49
CA THR A 801 -15.88 15.77 12.88
C THR A 801 -15.30 14.88 11.78
N VAL A 802 -14.42 15.39 10.91
CA VAL A 802 -13.74 14.59 9.88
C VAL A 802 -12.84 13.54 10.53
N GLY A 803 -12.08 13.90 11.58
CA GLY A 803 -11.29 12.92 12.33
C GLY A 803 -12.17 11.82 12.96
N LEU A 804 -13.32 12.18 13.55
CA LEU A 804 -14.27 11.18 14.07
C LEU A 804 -14.79 10.24 12.97
N LEU A 805 -15.08 10.76 11.77
CA LEU A 805 -15.50 9.95 10.62
C LEU A 805 -14.40 9.02 10.11
N VAL A 806 -13.14 9.47 10.05
CA VAL A 806 -11.97 8.62 9.72
C VAL A 806 -11.80 7.53 10.77
N GLY A 807 -11.89 7.88 12.06
CA GLY A 807 -11.83 6.93 13.17
C GLY A 807 -12.94 5.88 13.12
N VAL A 808 -14.18 6.26 12.75
CA VAL A 808 -15.25 5.29 12.48
C VAL A 808 -14.91 4.40 11.28
N GLY A 809 -14.40 4.98 10.19
CA GLY A 809 -13.98 4.24 8.99
C GLY A 809 -13.02 3.10 9.32
N MET A 810 -11.96 3.39 10.08
CA MET A 810 -10.95 2.41 10.53
C MET A 810 -11.53 1.25 11.37
N GLN A 811 -12.72 1.40 11.98
CA GLN A 811 -13.39 0.33 12.73
C GLN A 811 -14.43 -0.46 11.92
N LEU A 812 -14.77 -0.01 10.70
CA LEU A 812 -15.80 -0.62 9.84
C LEU A 812 -15.21 -1.24 8.57
N VAL A 813 -14.22 -0.59 7.96
CA VAL A 813 -13.63 -0.99 6.68
C VAL A 813 -12.11 -0.91 6.71
N PHE A 814 -11.48 -1.73 5.88
CA PHE A 814 -10.06 -1.66 5.57
C PHE A 814 -9.87 -1.71 4.05
N VAL A 815 -8.76 -1.14 3.55
CA VAL A 815 -8.38 -1.30 2.14
C VAL A 815 -7.66 -2.64 2.00
N ARG A 816 -8.08 -3.47 1.04
CA ARG A 816 -7.45 -4.77 0.78
C ARG A 816 -6.17 -4.56 0.00
N ASP A 817 -5.03 -4.66 0.66
CA ASP A 817 -3.71 -4.80 0.05
C ASP A 817 -3.22 -6.25 0.19
N HIS A 818 -1.91 -6.49 0.07
CA HIS A 818 -1.29 -7.81 0.15
C HIS A 818 -1.49 -8.52 1.51
N LEU A 819 -1.88 -7.80 2.58
CA LEU A 819 -2.11 -8.37 3.92
C LEU A 819 -3.53 -8.94 4.10
N ALA A 820 -4.41 -8.77 3.12
CA ALA A 820 -5.82 -9.14 3.22
C ALA A 820 -6.01 -10.67 3.29
N GLY A 821 -6.42 -11.17 4.45
CA GLY A 821 -6.71 -12.59 4.69
C GLY A 821 -5.99 -13.19 5.91
N GLY A 822 -4.92 -12.54 6.40
CA GLY A 822 -4.28 -12.86 7.68
C GLY A 822 -4.55 -11.80 8.76
N ASP A 823 -4.05 -12.02 9.97
CA ASP A 823 -4.30 -11.13 11.14
C ASP A 823 -3.87 -9.66 10.92
N TRP A 824 -2.95 -9.44 9.99
CA TRP A 824 -2.42 -8.12 9.62
C TRP A 824 -3.29 -7.37 8.60
N GLU A 825 -4.47 -7.89 8.20
CA GLU A 825 -5.37 -7.31 7.18
C GLU A 825 -5.73 -5.82 7.39
N ARG A 826 -5.57 -5.30 8.61
CA ARG A 826 -5.87 -3.89 8.97
C ARG A 826 -4.63 -3.02 9.13
N MET A 827 -3.40 -3.55 9.09
CA MET A 827 -2.17 -2.84 9.46
C MET A 827 -2.02 -1.50 8.74
N ASN A 828 -1.99 -1.51 7.40
CA ASN A 828 -1.84 -0.31 6.58
C ASN A 828 -3.00 0.68 6.72
N THR A 829 -4.22 0.19 6.95
CA THR A 829 -5.38 1.05 7.21
C THR A 829 -5.24 1.77 8.55
N VAL A 830 -4.87 1.08 9.63
CA VAL A 830 -4.68 1.69 10.94
C VAL A 830 -3.49 2.66 10.94
N PHE A 831 -2.40 2.27 10.30
CA PHE A 831 -1.18 3.07 10.15
C PHE A 831 -1.45 4.39 9.39
N LYS A 832 -1.93 4.30 8.15
CA LYS A 832 -2.01 5.45 7.23
C LYS A 832 -3.13 6.43 7.60
N PHE A 833 -4.28 5.94 8.10
CA PHE A 833 -5.35 6.82 8.60
C PHE A 833 -5.11 7.34 10.03
N GLY A 834 -4.31 6.64 10.85
CA GLY A 834 -4.01 7.04 12.24
C GLY A 834 -3.26 8.37 12.36
N ILE A 835 -2.29 8.63 11.49
CA ILE A 835 -1.55 9.90 11.50
C ILE A 835 -2.42 11.09 11.03
N GLN A 836 -3.35 10.86 10.10
CA GLN A 836 -4.34 11.87 9.68
C GLN A 836 -5.27 12.25 10.84
N LEU A 837 -5.74 11.25 11.58
CA LEU A 837 -6.57 11.43 12.78
C LEU A 837 -5.85 12.29 13.83
N TRP A 838 -4.57 12.01 14.08
CA TRP A 838 -3.72 12.79 14.97
C TRP A 838 -3.63 14.25 14.52
N ALA A 839 -3.33 14.50 13.24
CA ALA A 839 -3.19 15.85 12.69
C ALA A 839 -4.50 16.67 12.79
N LEU A 840 -5.63 16.06 12.44
CA LEU A 840 -6.95 16.69 12.49
C LEU A 840 -7.37 17.07 13.91
N TRP A 841 -7.13 16.19 14.89
CA TRP A 841 -7.51 16.44 16.29
C TRP A 841 -6.51 17.32 17.03
N ALA A 842 -5.20 17.27 16.73
CA ALA A 842 -4.22 18.21 17.28
C ALA A 842 -4.53 19.66 16.89
N ILE A 843 -4.75 19.93 15.59
CA ILE A 843 -5.11 21.27 15.11
C ILE A 843 -6.53 21.66 15.53
N GLY A 844 -7.51 20.76 15.39
CA GLY A 844 -8.91 21.01 15.78
C GLY A 844 -9.04 21.32 17.28
N GLY A 845 -8.39 20.53 18.14
CA GLY A 845 -8.33 20.71 19.58
C GLY A 845 -7.67 22.03 19.98
N ALA A 846 -6.47 22.32 19.46
CA ALA A 846 -5.77 23.58 19.75
C ALA A 846 -6.58 24.82 19.29
N ALA A 847 -7.22 24.75 18.11
CA ALA A 847 -8.10 25.81 17.60
C ALA A 847 -9.39 25.96 18.44
N ALA A 848 -9.88 24.89 19.07
CA ALA A 848 -11.05 24.89 19.95
C ALA A 848 -10.79 25.48 21.34
N MET A 849 -9.56 25.46 21.86
CA MET A 849 -9.26 25.90 23.23
C MET A 849 -9.79 27.29 23.62
N PRO A 850 -9.70 28.37 22.81
CA PRO A 850 -10.28 29.67 23.18
C PRO A 850 -11.80 29.61 23.31
N PHE A 851 -12.46 28.76 22.52
CA PHE A 851 -13.89 28.53 22.56
C PHE A 851 -14.28 27.74 23.82
N ILE A 852 -13.64 26.60 24.07
CA ILE A 852 -13.85 25.75 25.27
C ILE A 852 -13.73 26.59 26.55
N PHE A 853 -12.59 27.28 26.74
CA PHE A 853 -12.40 28.16 27.90
C PHE A 853 -13.49 29.24 28.01
N SER A 854 -13.96 29.82 26.91
CA SER A 854 -15.04 30.82 26.94
C SER A 854 -16.40 30.25 27.38
N GLN A 855 -16.62 28.94 27.24
CA GLN A 855 -17.85 28.29 27.71
C GLN A 855 -17.75 27.92 29.20
N MET A 856 -16.56 27.49 29.66
CA MET A 856 -16.32 26.95 31.00
C MET A 856 -16.00 28.00 32.07
N ARG A 857 -15.37 29.14 31.72
CA ARG A 857 -14.91 30.23 32.61
C ARG A 857 -15.95 30.87 33.55
N ARG A 858 -17.20 30.43 33.55
CA ARG A 858 -18.24 30.82 34.53
C ARG A 858 -18.33 29.84 35.72
N HIS A 859 -17.54 28.77 35.70
CA HIS A 859 -17.52 27.70 36.69
C HIS A 859 -16.06 27.34 36.98
N GLU A 860 -15.47 27.98 37.98
CA GLU A 860 -14.02 27.88 38.24
C GLU A 860 -13.61 26.47 38.66
N ILE A 861 -14.36 25.85 39.59
CA ILE A 861 -14.16 24.46 40.02
C ILE A 861 -14.21 23.49 38.82
N ALA A 862 -15.22 23.60 37.96
CA ALA A 862 -15.34 22.75 36.77
C ALA A 862 -14.23 23.01 35.74
N THR A 863 -13.72 24.24 35.65
CA THR A 863 -12.56 24.58 34.83
C THR A 863 -11.27 23.98 35.40
N GLY A 864 -11.11 23.98 36.73
CA GLY A 864 -10.01 23.35 37.45
C GLY A 864 -9.98 21.83 37.29
N ILE A 865 -11.12 21.16 37.52
CA ILE A 865 -11.27 19.71 37.33
C ILE A 865 -10.94 19.32 35.88
N TRP A 866 -11.51 20.03 34.90
CA TRP A 866 -11.25 19.77 33.48
C TRP A 866 -9.79 20.00 33.08
N LEU A 867 -9.14 21.04 33.62
CA LEU A 867 -7.72 21.29 33.39
C LEU A 867 -6.85 20.22 34.05
N GLY A 868 -7.21 19.74 35.25
CA GLY A 868 -6.56 18.62 35.92
C GLY A 868 -6.65 17.33 35.11
N LEU A 869 -7.84 17.00 34.57
CA LEU A 869 -8.03 15.86 33.66
C LEU A 869 -7.22 16.01 32.35
N LEU A 870 -7.17 17.22 31.76
CA LEU A 870 -6.35 17.47 30.59
C LEU A 870 -4.84 17.29 30.89
N ILE A 871 -4.36 17.76 32.04
CA ILE A 871 -2.97 17.59 32.48
C ILE A 871 -2.68 16.10 32.74
N MET A 872 -3.59 15.38 33.41
CA MET A 872 -3.48 13.94 33.67
C MET A 872 -3.39 13.11 32.37
N LEU A 873 -4.04 13.55 31.29
CA LEU A 873 -3.95 12.90 29.98
C LEU A 873 -2.73 13.35 29.17
N VAL A 874 -2.35 14.64 29.21
CA VAL A 874 -1.23 15.15 28.41
C VAL A 874 0.12 14.76 29.01
N LEU A 875 0.29 14.85 30.33
CA LEU A 875 1.58 14.64 31.01
C LEU A 875 2.22 13.26 30.74
N PRO A 876 1.48 12.13 30.71
CA PRO A 876 2.01 10.83 30.28
C PRO A 876 2.62 10.85 28.87
N GLY A 877 1.96 11.49 27.90
CA GLY A 877 2.47 11.58 26.54
C GLY A 877 3.72 12.47 26.40
N LEU A 878 3.99 13.36 27.37
CA LEU A 878 5.21 14.16 27.44
C LEU A 878 6.43 13.37 27.96
N VAL A 879 6.24 12.15 28.48
CA VAL A 879 7.36 11.23 28.80
C VAL A 879 8.08 10.80 27.52
N TYR A 880 7.33 10.61 26.42
CA TYR A 880 7.87 10.13 25.15
C TYR A 880 9.06 10.96 24.62
N PRO A 881 8.95 12.28 24.33
CA PRO A 881 10.11 13.04 23.84
C PRO A 881 11.33 13.01 24.78
N VAL A 882 11.12 12.87 26.08
CA VAL A 882 12.21 12.89 27.09
C VAL A 882 12.96 11.55 27.15
N ALA A 883 12.27 10.42 27.00
CA ALA A 883 12.87 9.09 27.05
C ALA A 883 13.22 8.54 25.65
N ALA A 884 12.34 8.71 24.66
CA ALA A 884 12.49 8.15 23.32
C ALA A 884 13.67 8.75 22.56
N ILE A 885 13.92 10.06 22.67
CA ILE A 885 15.04 10.69 21.94
C ILE A 885 16.38 10.14 22.44
N PRO A 886 16.72 10.14 23.74
CA PRO A 886 17.92 9.47 24.23
C PRO A 886 17.98 7.97 23.91
N SER A 887 16.86 7.24 24.02
CA SER A 887 16.75 5.83 23.64
C SER A 887 17.16 5.61 22.18
N ARG A 888 16.52 6.29 21.22
CA ARG A 888 16.84 6.18 19.78
C ARG A 888 18.26 6.62 19.44
N LEU A 889 18.77 7.68 20.07
CA LEU A 889 20.14 8.13 19.83
C LEU A 889 21.18 7.11 20.34
N SER A 890 20.83 6.27 21.32
CA SER A 890 21.69 5.17 21.77
C SER A 890 21.60 3.91 20.89
N THR A 891 20.55 3.74 20.08
CA THR A 891 20.47 2.68 19.06
C THR A 891 21.06 3.11 17.71
N ARG A 892 22.14 3.90 17.75
CA ARG A 892 23.03 4.16 16.61
C ARG A 892 23.93 2.94 16.39
N PHE A 893 24.26 2.60 15.15
CA PHE A 893 25.07 1.41 14.85
C PHE A 893 26.44 1.47 15.55
N ASP A 894 27.14 2.61 15.42
CA ASP A 894 28.39 2.89 16.10
C ASP A 894 28.32 4.25 16.82
N GLN A 895 28.50 4.24 18.14
CA GLN A 895 28.50 5.43 18.99
C GLN A 895 29.84 6.18 19.01
N THR A 896 30.92 5.61 18.43
CA THR A 896 32.23 6.27 18.33
C THR A 896 32.32 7.26 17.18
N VAL A 897 31.50 7.09 16.12
CA VAL A 897 31.39 8.05 15.02
C VAL A 897 30.90 9.39 15.56
N PRO A 898 31.57 10.52 15.27
CA PRO A 898 31.15 11.83 15.76
C PRO A 898 29.80 12.28 15.17
N LEU A 899 29.32 13.46 15.62
CA LEU A 899 28.14 14.10 15.03
C LEU A 899 28.39 14.41 13.55
N THR A 900 27.59 13.84 12.66
CA THR A 900 27.66 14.02 11.21
C THR A 900 26.28 13.88 10.60
N LEU A 901 26.01 14.58 9.51
CA LEU A 901 24.78 14.40 8.72
C LEU A 901 24.93 13.34 7.63
N ASP A 902 26.14 12.84 7.38
CA ASP A 902 26.39 11.74 6.46
C ASP A 902 25.78 10.45 7.01
N GLY A 903 24.69 10.02 6.37
CA GLY A 903 23.95 8.81 6.72
C GLY A 903 24.65 7.50 6.36
N LEU A 904 25.76 7.53 5.62
CA LEU A 904 26.58 6.34 5.29
C LEU A 904 27.81 6.20 6.21
N ALA A 905 28.14 7.23 7.01
CA ALA A 905 29.31 7.24 7.89
C ALA A 905 29.36 6.13 8.96
N PHE A 906 28.27 5.38 9.17
CA PHE A 906 28.27 4.18 10.00
C PHE A 906 29.01 3.01 9.33
N MET A 907 28.95 2.90 7.99
CA MET A 907 29.40 1.70 7.26
C MET A 907 30.88 1.38 7.48
N SER A 908 31.74 2.39 7.60
CA SER A 908 33.19 2.23 7.81
C SER A 908 33.58 1.40 9.03
N ASN A 909 32.72 1.34 10.05
CA ASN A 909 32.93 0.57 11.28
C ASN A 909 31.85 -0.51 11.51
N ALA A 910 30.89 -0.65 10.59
CA ALA A 910 29.68 -1.42 10.84
C ALA A 910 29.90 -2.93 10.64
N ARG A 911 29.81 -3.66 11.75
CA ARG A 911 29.86 -5.12 11.80
C ARG A 911 28.58 -5.71 12.36
N TYR A 912 28.04 -6.72 11.70
CA TYR A 912 26.84 -7.45 12.11
C TYR A 912 26.95 -8.92 11.73
N THR A 913 26.06 -9.75 12.27
CA THR A 913 25.99 -11.18 11.97
C THR A 913 24.82 -11.44 11.03
N ILE A 914 25.01 -12.31 10.04
CA ILE A 914 23.93 -12.95 9.30
C ILE A 914 24.00 -14.46 9.49
N GLU A 915 22.86 -15.14 9.42
CA GLU A 915 22.78 -16.60 9.37
C GLU A 915 22.96 -17.05 7.91
N GLY A 916 23.91 -17.93 7.64
CA GLY A 916 24.12 -18.49 6.30
C GLY A 916 23.17 -19.65 5.98
N ARG A 917 23.08 -20.06 4.70
CA ARG A 917 22.29 -21.24 4.28
C ARG A 917 22.74 -22.57 4.94
N ASP A 918 23.96 -22.56 5.48
CA ASP A 918 24.58 -23.63 6.25
C ASP A 918 24.19 -23.62 7.73
N GLY A 919 23.31 -22.69 8.17
CA GLY A 919 22.97 -22.48 9.57
C GLY A 919 24.10 -21.86 10.39
N VAL A 920 25.17 -21.38 9.74
CA VAL A 920 26.35 -20.85 10.41
C VAL A 920 26.28 -19.33 10.48
N ALA A 921 26.41 -18.79 11.69
CA ALA A 921 26.54 -17.36 11.95
C ALA A 921 27.83 -16.80 11.30
N LYS A 922 27.67 -15.88 10.34
CA LYS A 922 28.75 -15.23 9.57
C LYS A 922 28.81 -13.74 9.91
N GLN A 923 29.97 -13.27 10.34
CA GLN A 923 30.20 -11.85 10.60
C GLN A 923 30.49 -11.11 9.29
N ILE A 924 29.72 -10.06 9.03
CA ILE A 924 29.87 -9.12 7.92
C ILE A 924 30.57 -7.85 8.42
N ASP A 925 31.47 -7.30 7.62
CA ASP A 925 32.08 -5.98 7.80
C ASP A 925 31.76 -5.11 6.58
N LEU A 926 31.14 -3.94 6.80
CA LEU A 926 30.72 -3.03 5.73
C LEU A 926 31.77 -1.98 5.34
N GLY A 927 32.93 -1.93 6.01
CA GLY A 927 34.02 -1.01 5.65
C GLY A 927 34.45 -1.13 4.17
N PRO A 928 34.74 -2.34 3.68
CA PRO A 928 35.04 -2.59 2.26
C PRO A 928 33.91 -2.19 1.31
N ASP A 929 32.65 -2.44 1.69
CA ASP A 929 31.48 -2.03 0.90
C ASP A 929 31.33 -0.50 0.85
N ALA A 930 31.67 0.22 1.93
CA ALA A 930 31.64 1.69 1.97
C ALA A 930 32.63 2.31 0.97
N GLU A 931 33.86 1.80 0.93
CA GLU A 931 34.89 2.26 -0.01
C GLU A 931 34.53 1.91 -1.45
N ALA A 932 33.95 0.73 -1.69
CA ALA A 932 33.48 0.31 -3.01
C ALA A 932 32.28 1.14 -3.52
N ILE A 933 31.32 1.45 -2.64
CA ILE A 933 30.17 2.34 -2.96
C ILE A 933 30.67 3.77 -3.23
N ALA A 934 31.66 4.26 -2.48
CA ALA A 934 32.28 5.56 -2.74
C ALA A 934 33.02 5.58 -4.08
N TRP A 935 33.71 4.49 -4.44
CA TRP A 935 34.34 4.33 -5.76
C TRP A 935 33.30 4.32 -6.89
N LEU A 936 32.22 3.54 -6.77
CA LEU A 936 31.11 3.50 -7.73
C LEU A 936 30.49 4.88 -7.94
N LYS A 937 30.22 5.62 -6.87
CA LYS A 937 29.70 7.01 -6.93
C LYS A 937 30.62 7.97 -7.71
N GLN A 938 31.93 7.73 -7.73
CA GLN A 938 32.93 8.61 -8.35
C GLN A 938 33.33 8.19 -9.78
N HIS A 939 33.24 6.91 -10.11
CA HIS A 939 33.78 6.35 -11.37
C HIS A 939 32.71 5.81 -12.32
N VAL A 940 31.47 5.59 -11.84
CA VAL A 940 30.37 5.05 -12.66
C VAL A 940 29.31 6.12 -12.97
N ALA A 941 29.50 6.75 -14.12
CA ALA A 941 28.53 7.64 -14.75
C ALA A 941 27.37 6.86 -15.38
N GLY A 942 26.23 7.54 -15.57
CA GLY A 942 25.03 6.96 -16.16
C GLY A 942 24.29 6.01 -15.21
N THR A 943 23.61 5.03 -15.81
CA THR A 943 22.68 4.10 -15.15
C THR A 943 22.91 2.61 -15.52
N PRO A 944 24.17 2.13 -15.58
CA PRO A 944 24.48 0.73 -15.91
C PRO A 944 23.91 -0.27 -14.90
N ILE A 945 23.56 -1.46 -15.39
CA ILE A 945 22.97 -2.53 -14.57
C ILE A 945 24.07 -3.26 -13.78
N MET A 946 23.86 -3.40 -12.48
CA MET A 946 24.69 -4.13 -11.53
C MET A 946 24.10 -5.52 -11.27
N ALA A 947 24.90 -6.58 -11.28
CA ALA A 947 24.55 -7.82 -10.58
C ALA A 947 25.01 -7.71 -9.12
N THR A 948 24.06 -7.77 -8.18
CA THR A 948 24.27 -7.64 -6.72
C THR A 948 23.49 -8.74 -6.00
N SER A 949 23.77 -8.98 -4.72
CA SER A 949 22.87 -9.81 -3.92
C SER A 949 21.44 -9.23 -3.87
N GLU A 950 20.45 -10.11 -3.93
CA GLU A 950 19.03 -9.83 -3.67
C GLU A 950 18.61 -10.14 -2.22
N ALA A 951 19.58 -10.47 -1.34
CA ALA A 951 19.31 -10.95 0.01
C ALA A 951 18.50 -9.97 0.88
N GLU A 952 17.74 -10.53 1.81
CA GLU A 952 16.77 -9.85 2.68
C GLU A 952 17.35 -8.56 3.30
N PHE A 953 16.78 -7.41 2.95
CA PHE A 953 17.40 -6.11 3.21
C PHE A 953 17.29 -5.62 4.66
N TYR A 954 16.25 -6.00 5.42
CA TYR A 954 16.08 -5.58 6.81
C TYR A 954 17.25 -6.10 7.66
N ARG A 955 17.60 -7.40 7.52
CA ARG A 955 18.62 -8.07 8.33
C ARG A 955 19.97 -8.23 7.64
N THR A 956 20.00 -8.56 6.35
CA THR A 956 21.26 -8.85 5.61
C THR A 956 21.76 -7.69 4.75
N TYR A 957 20.98 -6.62 4.60
CA TYR A 957 21.31 -5.44 3.79
C TYR A 957 21.68 -5.74 2.32
N GLY A 958 21.21 -6.85 1.72
CA GLY A 958 21.63 -7.30 0.38
C GLY A 958 21.65 -6.19 -0.68
N VAL A 959 20.54 -5.43 -0.78
CA VAL A 959 20.35 -4.32 -1.75
C VAL A 959 21.23 -3.08 -1.52
N ARG A 960 22.15 -3.07 -0.54
CA ARG A 960 23.01 -1.92 -0.16
C ARG A 960 23.66 -1.18 -1.32
N VAL A 961 24.11 -1.89 -2.36
CA VAL A 961 24.78 -1.29 -3.52
C VAL A 961 23.80 -0.46 -4.35
N ALA A 962 22.63 -1.01 -4.70
CA ALA A 962 21.57 -0.29 -5.40
C ALA A 962 21.00 0.85 -4.54
N ALA A 963 20.71 0.58 -3.27
CA ALA A 963 20.19 1.55 -2.31
C ALA A 963 21.09 2.79 -2.14
N ASN A 964 22.42 2.59 -2.04
CA ASN A 964 23.36 3.66 -1.72
C ASN A 964 23.97 4.37 -2.94
N THR A 965 23.82 3.81 -4.15
CA THR A 965 24.31 4.43 -5.41
C THR A 965 23.19 4.93 -6.33
N GLY A 966 22.00 4.32 -6.25
CA GLY A 966 20.91 4.48 -7.21
C GLY A 966 21.11 3.73 -8.53
N LEU A 967 22.16 2.91 -8.68
CA LEU A 967 22.35 2.09 -9.88
C LEU A 967 21.37 0.91 -9.89
N PRO A 968 20.74 0.57 -11.02
CA PRO A 968 19.78 -0.52 -11.11
C PRO A 968 20.42 -1.89 -10.92
N THR A 969 19.76 -2.77 -10.17
CA THR A 969 20.09 -4.21 -10.10
C THR A 969 19.08 -5.07 -10.85
N ILE A 970 19.42 -6.33 -11.13
CA ILE A 970 18.54 -7.31 -11.80
C ILE A 970 17.25 -7.48 -10.99
N LEU A 971 17.39 -7.72 -9.68
CA LEU A 971 16.30 -7.72 -8.70
C LEU A 971 16.84 -7.38 -7.31
N GLY A 972 16.14 -6.52 -6.58
CA GLY A 972 16.12 -6.47 -5.13
C GLY A 972 14.68 -6.72 -4.69
N ARG A 973 14.38 -7.92 -4.18
CA ARG A 973 13.00 -8.46 -4.10
C ARG A 973 11.97 -7.61 -3.32
N LEU A 974 12.42 -6.70 -2.46
CA LEU A 974 11.60 -5.88 -1.57
C LEU A 974 10.48 -5.11 -2.29
N HIS A 975 9.22 -5.40 -1.93
CA HIS A 975 8.01 -4.75 -2.47
C HIS A 975 7.88 -4.85 -4.01
N GLU A 976 8.69 -5.66 -4.70
CA GLU A 976 8.64 -5.80 -6.15
C GLU A 976 7.52 -6.76 -6.57
N ASP A 977 7.27 -7.78 -5.76
CA ASP A 977 6.10 -8.66 -5.80
C ASP A 977 4.79 -7.90 -5.53
N GLU A 978 4.82 -6.90 -4.63
CA GLU A 978 3.70 -5.97 -4.45
C GLU A 978 3.50 -5.04 -5.65
N GLN A 979 4.58 -4.62 -6.32
CA GLN A 979 4.57 -3.57 -7.35
C GLN A 979 4.40 -4.08 -8.79
N ARG A 980 4.56 -5.38 -9.06
CA ARG A 980 4.60 -5.95 -10.43
C ARG A 980 3.74 -7.20 -10.57
N GLU A 981 3.89 -7.91 -11.70
CA GLU A 981 3.32 -9.25 -11.85
C GLU A 981 4.26 -10.24 -11.13
N PRO A 982 3.79 -11.05 -10.16
CA PRO A 982 4.66 -11.92 -9.36
C PRO A 982 5.55 -12.83 -10.19
N ARG A 983 5.03 -13.37 -11.30
CA ARG A 983 5.79 -14.14 -12.29
C ARG A 983 7.07 -13.42 -12.75
N SER A 984 6.98 -12.13 -13.08
CA SER A 984 8.12 -11.34 -13.57
C SER A 984 9.19 -11.08 -12.49
N VAL A 985 8.81 -11.21 -11.22
CA VAL A 985 9.71 -11.12 -10.06
C VAL A 985 10.35 -12.48 -9.81
N TYR A 986 9.57 -13.56 -9.75
CA TYR A 986 10.08 -14.94 -9.59
C TYR A 986 11.01 -15.36 -10.75
N GLU A 987 10.74 -14.90 -11.99
CA GLU A 987 11.62 -15.09 -13.15
C GLU A 987 13.02 -14.50 -12.89
N ARG A 988 13.10 -13.32 -12.26
CA ARG A 988 14.36 -12.65 -11.94
C ARG A 988 15.01 -13.19 -10.68
N GLU A 989 14.24 -13.52 -9.66
CA GLU A 989 14.72 -14.12 -8.40
C GLU A 989 15.46 -15.43 -8.68
N ARG A 990 14.80 -16.35 -9.41
CA ARG A 990 15.42 -17.60 -9.86
C ARG A 990 16.72 -17.36 -10.63
N ASP A 991 16.74 -16.37 -11.51
CA ASP A 991 17.89 -16.07 -12.35
C ASP A 991 19.04 -15.40 -11.60
N VAL A 992 18.75 -14.60 -10.57
CA VAL A 992 19.76 -14.06 -9.65
C VAL A 992 20.32 -15.16 -8.76
N GLN A 993 19.47 -16.05 -8.24
CA GLN A 993 19.93 -17.25 -7.50
C GLN A 993 20.81 -18.14 -8.38
N GLU A 994 20.43 -18.42 -9.63
CA GLU A 994 21.26 -19.19 -10.55
C GLU A 994 22.58 -18.45 -10.85
N LEU A 995 22.51 -17.15 -11.20
CA LEU A 995 23.69 -16.34 -11.50
C LEU A 995 24.72 -16.35 -10.38
N PHE A 996 24.32 -16.31 -9.11
CA PHE A 996 25.27 -16.35 -7.99
C PHE A 996 25.66 -17.76 -7.54
N ASN A 997 24.75 -18.74 -7.50
CA ASN A 997 25.06 -20.09 -6.98
C ASN A 997 25.63 -21.07 -8.04
N THR A 998 25.32 -20.91 -9.32
CA THR A 998 25.75 -21.86 -10.36
C THR A 998 27.28 -21.87 -10.50
N ALA A 999 27.90 -23.02 -10.71
CA ALA A 999 29.33 -23.11 -11.00
C ALA A 999 29.64 -22.98 -12.51
N ASP A 1000 28.64 -23.07 -13.38
CA ASP A 1000 28.81 -23.00 -14.84
C ASP A 1000 29.02 -21.56 -15.32
N GLN A 1001 30.15 -21.32 -15.98
CA GLN A 1001 30.49 -20.04 -16.58
C GLN A 1001 29.61 -19.69 -17.80
N ALA A 1002 29.11 -20.70 -18.54
CA ALA A 1002 28.29 -20.48 -19.73
C ALA A 1002 26.89 -19.98 -19.35
N THR A 1003 26.23 -20.65 -18.41
CA THR A 1003 24.95 -20.23 -17.82
C THR A 1003 25.08 -18.86 -17.18
N ALA A 1004 26.14 -18.62 -16.40
CA ALA A 1004 26.40 -17.30 -15.82
C ALA A 1004 26.55 -16.20 -16.88
N ALA A 1005 27.36 -16.42 -17.93
CA ALA A 1005 27.54 -15.48 -19.02
C ALA A 1005 26.22 -15.19 -19.76
N GLY A 1006 25.42 -16.22 -20.07
CA GLY A 1006 24.13 -16.05 -20.73
C GLY A 1006 23.08 -15.33 -19.88
N LEU A 1007 23.18 -15.39 -18.54
CA LEU A 1007 22.35 -14.60 -17.61
C LEU A 1007 22.83 -13.14 -17.52
N LEU A 1008 24.14 -12.88 -17.53
CA LEU A 1008 24.70 -11.52 -17.64
C LEU A 1008 24.24 -10.85 -18.95
N ALA A 1009 24.24 -11.60 -20.06
CA ALA A 1009 23.71 -11.13 -21.35
C ALA A 1009 22.18 -10.88 -21.31
N LYS A 1010 21.40 -11.79 -20.70
CA LYS A 1010 19.92 -11.69 -20.60
C LYS A 1010 19.44 -10.38 -19.96
N TYR A 1011 20.19 -9.87 -18.97
CA TYR A 1011 19.85 -8.67 -18.20
C TYR A 1011 20.78 -7.48 -18.47
N HIS A 1012 21.52 -7.48 -19.59
CA HIS A 1012 22.42 -6.38 -20.00
C HIS A 1012 23.36 -5.90 -18.88
N VAL A 1013 23.83 -6.83 -18.03
CA VAL A 1013 24.62 -6.52 -16.84
C VAL A 1013 25.94 -5.88 -17.27
N THR A 1014 26.24 -4.70 -16.73
CA THR A 1014 27.48 -3.97 -17.03
C THR A 1014 28.57 -4.24 -15.98
N TYR A 1015 28.18 -4.54 -14.74
CA TYR A 1015 29.11 -4.86 -13.65
C TYR A 1015 28.59 -5.98 -12.75
N VAL A 1016 29.49 -6.84 -12.27
CA VAL A 1016 29.21 -7.84 -11.22
C VAL A 1016 29.89 -7.42 -9.93
N TYR A 1017 29.13 -7.34 -8.84
CA TYR A 1017 29.62 -6.96 -7.52
C TYR A 1017 29.73 -8.19 -6.60
N ILE A 1018 30.91 -8.44 -6.05
CA ILE A 1018 31.19 -9.57 -5.14
C ILE A 1018 31.79 -9.02 -3.84
N GLY A 1019 30.94 -8.76 -2.85
CA GLY A 1019 31.34 -8.29 -1.52
C GLY A 1019 31.13 -9.33 -0.40
N PRO A 1020 31.29 -8.92 0.87
CA PRO A 1020 31.14 -9.79 2.03
C PRO A 1020 29.76 -10.46 2.13
N VAL A 1021 28.68 -9.75 1.77
CA VAL A 1021 27.30 -10.31 1.81
C VAL A 1021 27.12 -11.38 0.73
N GLU A 1022 27.57 -11.12 -0.50
CA GLU A 1022 27.50 -12.12 -1.58
C GLU A 1022 28.29 -13.40 -1.22
N ARG A 1023 29.49 -13.24 -0.65
CA ARG A 1023 30.33 -14.36 -0.19
C ARG A 1023 29.74 -15.16 0.97
N ALA A 1024 28.81 -14.59 1.74
CA ALA A 1024 28.22 -15.24 2.91
C ALA A 1024 26.87 -15.92 2.61
N VAL A 1025 26.11 -15.39 1.63
CA VAL A 1025 24.74 -15.83 1.28
C VAL A 1025 24.69 -16.83 0.13
N TYR A 1026 25.65 -16.87 -0.78
CA TYR A 1026 25.63 -17.76 -1.96
C TYR A 1026 26.69 -18.87 -1.90
N ASP A 1027 26.54 -19.88 -2.77
CA ASP A 1027 27.46 -21.01 -2.85
C ASP A 1027 28.93 -20.58 -3.09
N PRO A 1028 29.92 -21.13 -2.36
CA PRO A 1028 31.33 -20.77 -2.53
C PRO A 1028 31.93 -21.06 -3.91
N ALA A 1029 31.56 -22.17 -4.56
CA ALA A 1029 31.97 -22.47 -5.93
C ALA A 1029 31.22 -21.57 -6.93
N GLY A 1030 29.95 -21.28 -6.65
CA GLY A 1030 29.16 -20.26 -7.33
C GLY A 1030 29.83 -18.89 -7.34
N ILE A 1031 30.32 -18.41 -6.19
CA ILE A 1031 31.05 -17.14 -6.11
C ILE A 1031 32.45 -17.24 -6.76
N ALA A 1032 33.15 -18.37 -6.62
CA ALA A 1032 34.48 -18.56 -7.19
C ALA A 1032 34.50 -18.53 -8.74
N LYS A 1033 33.38 -18.81 -9.43
CA LYS A 1033 33.35 -18.75 -10.90
C LYS A 1033 33.71 -17.38 -11.45
N PHE A 1034 33.37 -16.29 -10.74
CA PHE A 1034 33.60 -14.93 -11.23
C PHE A 1034 35.10 -14.59 -11.27
N ASP A 1035 35.89 -15.13 -10.33
CA ASP A 1035 37.35 -15.08 -10.39
C ASP A 1035 37.90 -15.85 -11.62
N ALA A 1036 37.27 -16.98 -11.97
CA ALA A 1036 37.66 -17.83 -13.10
C ALA A 1036 37.15 -17.34 -14.48
N MET A 1037 36.17 -16.44 -14.51
CA MET A 1037 35.69 -15.73 -15.70
C MET A 1037 36.48 -14.43 -15.98
N HIS A 1038 37.44 -14.08 -15.11
CA HIS A 1038 38.30 -12.93 -15.30
C HIS A 1038 39.26 -13.13 -16.47
N GLY A 1039 39.34 -12.14 -17.37
CA GLY A 1039 40.12 -12.21 -18.60
C GLY A 1039 39.44 -12.96 -19.75
N THR A 1040 38.16 -13.34 -19.61
CA THR A 1040 37.33 -13.86 -20.71
C THR A 1040 36.15 -12.92 -21.00
N VAL A 1041 35.08 -12.99 -20.21
CA VAL A 1041 33.90 -12.11 -20.32
C VAL A 1041 33.82 -11.06 -19.21
N LEU A 1042 34.71 -11.13 -18.21
CA LEU A 1042 34.82 -10.18 -17.10
C LEU A 1042 36.22 -9.57 -17.02
N ASP A 1043 36.29 -8.26 -16.77
CA ASP A 1043 37.51 -7.49 -16.50
C ASP A 1043 37.46 -6.97 -15.05
N LEU A 1044 38.46 -7.24 -14.21
CA LEU A 1044 38.50 -6.75 -12.83
C LEU A 1044 38.80 -5.24 -12.81
N VAL A 1045 37.86 -4.42 -12.30
CA VAL A 1045 37.99 -2.95 -12.28
C VAL A 1045 38.15 -2.35 -10.89
N TYR A 1046 37.82 -3.10 -9.84
CA TYR A 1046 38.05 -2.71 -8.44
C TYR A 1046 38.29 -3.96 -7.58
N GLU A 1047 39.31 -3.92 -6.73
CA GLU A 1047 39.55 -4.90 -5.67
C GLU A 1047 40.05 -4.18 -4.41
N ASN A 1048 39.35 -4.36 -3.29
CA ASN A 1048 39.74 -3.82 -1.99
C ASN A 1048 38.98 -4.53 -0.86
N GLY A 1049 39.64 -4.83 0.26
CA GLY A 1049 39.00 -5.34 1.49
C GLY A 1049 38.17 -6.63 1.36
N GLY A 1050 38.32 -7.40 0.28
CA GLY A 1050 37.51 -8.58 -0.03
C GLY A 1050 36.30 -8.32 -0.94
N VAL A 1051 35.99 -7.04 -1.24
CA VAL A 1051 35.11 -6.66 -2.35
C VAL A 1051 35.89 -6.72 -3.67
N ARG A 1052 35.27 -7.32 -4.69
CA ARG A 1052 35.67 -7.19 -6.09
C ARG A 1052 34.52 -6.69 -6.93
N ILE A 1053 34.81 -5.83 -7.90
CA ILE A 1053 33.87 -5.41 -8.93
C ILE A 1053 34.46 -5.76 -10.29
N TYR A 1054 33.73 -6.57 -11.04
CA TYR A 1054 34.05 -6.91 -12.42
C TYR A 1054 33.23 -6.04 -13.35
N ARG A 1055 33.86 -5.50 -14.39
CA ARG A 1055 33.15 -4.97 -15.55
C ARG A 1055 32.88 -6.10 -16.54
N VAL A 1056 31.71 -6.08 -17.13
CA VAL A 1056 31.26 -7.06 -18.11
C VAL A 1056 31.71 -6.63 -19.51
N ASN A 1057 32.41 -7.52 -20.22
CA ASN A 1057 32.94 -7.25 -21.55
C ASN A 1057 31.87 -7.54 -22.61
N GLY A 1058 31.07 -6.53 -22.95
CA GLY A 1058 29.96 -6.66 -23.90
C GLY A 1058 30.35 -7.14 -25.31
N ALA A 1059 31.62 -7.00 -25.72
CA ALA A 1059 32.10 -7.56 -26.99
C ALA A 1059 32.32 -9.08 -26.88
N ALA A 1060 32.90 -9.55 -25.78
CA ALA A 1060 33.06 -10.99 -25.51
C ALA A 1060 31.72 -11.71 -25.25
N LEU A 1061 30.68 -10.97 -24.84
CA LEU A 1061 29.32 -11.47 -24.63
C LEU A 1061 28.40 -11.37 -25.85
N ALA A 1062 28.80 -10.68 -26.92
CA ALA A 1062 27.99 -10.56 -28.14
C ALA A 1062 27.79 -11.91 -28.87
N ASP A 1063 28.77 -12.82 -28.77
CA ASP A 1063 28.73 -14.17 -29.33
C ASP A 1063 28.22 -15.23 -28.33
N VAL A 1064 27.96 -14.86 -27.07
CA VAL A 1064 27.38 -15.77 -26.06
C VAL A 1064 25.90 -15.95 -26.37
N ALA A 1065 25.48 -17.20 -26.54
CA ALA A 1065 24.06 -17.52 -26.64
C ALA A 1065 23.36 -17.09 -25.35
N VAL A 1066 22.51 -16.06 -25.45
CA VAL A 1066 21.61 -15.66 -24.35
C VAL A 1066 20.85 -16.90 -23.90
N VAL A 1067 20.79 -17.11 -22.58
CA VAL A 1067 20.10 -18.27 -22.00
C VAL A 1067 18.60 -18.08 -22.19
N GLU A 1068 18.09 -18.52 -23.35
CA GLU A 1068 16.69 -18.92 -23.53
C GLU A 1068 16.45 -20.21 -22.74
N GLN A 1069 16.48 -20.08 -21.41
CA GLN A 1069 15.98 -21.13 -20.54
C GLN A 1069 14.51 -21.39 -20.85
N VAL A 1070 14.17 -22.67 -20.79
CA VAL A 1070 12.83 -23.27 -20.90
C VAL A 1070 11.73 -22.28 -20.50
N PRO A 1071 10.71 -22.04 -21.36
CA PRO A 1071 9.65 -21.07 -21.09
C PRO A 1071 9.09 -21.34 -19.71
N VAL A 1072 9.03 -20.29 -18.85
CA VAL A 1072 8.89 -20.42 -17.39
C VAL A 1072 8.09 -21.65 -17.07
N VAL A 1073 8.83 -22.65 -16.61
CA VAL A 1073 8.30 -23.85 -16.01
C VAL A 1073 7.40 -23.32 -14.90
N VAL A 1074 6.09 -23.30 -15.19
CA VAL A 1074 5.06 -22.56 -14.44
C VAL A 1074 5.14 -22.98 -12.96
N GLU A 1075 4.51 -22.25 -12.04
CA GLU A 1075 4.34 -22.80 -10.68
C GLU A 1075 3.72 -24.21 -10.70
N ASP A 1076 2.86 -24.49 -11.68
CA ASP A 1076 2.42 -25.83 -12.02
C ASP A 1076 3.47 -26.74 -12.67
N GLN A 1077 4.50 -26.28 -13.39
CA GLN A 1077 5.49 -27.19 -14.03
C GLN A 1077 6.70 -27.57 -13.16
N LEU A 1078 7.11 -26.79 -12.14
CA LEU A 1078 8.04 -27.34 -11.13
C LEU A 1078 7.28 -28.42 -10.34
N VAL A 1079 6.05 -28.10 -9.95
CA VAL A 1079 5.08 -29.05 -9.41
C VAL A 1079 4.87 -30.24 -10.37
N THR A 1080 4.74 -30.05 -11.69
CA THR A 1080 4.57 -31.14 -12.67
C THR A 1080 5.86 -31.94 -12.86
N ALA A 1081 7.04 -31.33 -12.83
CA ALA A 1081 8.30 -32.05 -12.94
C ALA A 1081 8.52 -32.94 -11.72
N LEU A 1082 8.21 -32.43 -10.53
CA LEU A 1082 8.25 -33.21 -9.29
C LEU A 1082 7.11 -34.24 -9.23
N GLN A 1083 5.87 -33.91 -9.65
CA GLN A 1083 4.74 -34.85 -9.76
C GLN A 1083 5.02 -35.96 -10.77
N ALA A 1084 5.62 -35.66 -11.93
CA ALA A 1084 6.00 -36.65 -12.92
C ALA A 1084 7.16 -37.52 -12.44
N ARG A 1085 8.08 -36.95 -11.63
CA ARG A 1085 9.15 -37.70 -10.98
C ARG A 1085 8.62 -38.62 -9.88
N VAL A 1086 7.68 -38.16 -9.05
CA VAL A 1086 6.97 -38.96 -8.04
C VAL A 1086 5.99 -39.97 -8.66
N ALA A 1087 5.39 -39.67 -9.82
CA ALA A 1087 4.54 -40.64 -10.54
C ALA A 1087 5.36 -41.69 -11.30
N GLY A 1088 6.52 -41.30 -11.84
CA GLY A 1088 7.48 -42.22 -12.49
C GLY A 1088 8.28 -43.06 -11.50
N ASN A 1089 8.53 -42.53 -10.30
CA ASN A 1089 9.05 -43.26 -9.14
C ASN A 1089 8.37 -42.77 -7.84
N PRO A 1090 7.30 -43.45 -7.38
CA PRO A 1090 6.68 -43.18 -6.08
C PRO A 1090 7.60 -43.40 -4.88
N GLN A 1091 8.78 -43.98 -5.10
CA GLN A 1091 9.84 -44.16 -4.12
C GLN A 1091 11.00 -43.17 -4.31
N ASP A 1092 10.74 -41.96 -4.81
CA ASP A 1092 11.71 -40.83 -4.78
C ASP A 1092 11.37 -39.87 -3.63
N SER A 1093 11.83 -40.19 -2.42
CA SER A 1093 11.58 -39.38 -1.21
C SER A 1093 11.99 -37.92 -1.40
N ALA A 1094 13.15 -37.65 -2.01
CA ALA A 1094 13.65 -36.30 -2.23
C ALA A 1094 12.73 -35.49 -3.18
N ALA A 1095 12.18 -36.12 -4.22
CA ALA A 1095 11.19 -35.48 -5.09
C ALA A 1095 9.85 -35.26 -4.37
N ALA A 1096 9.40 -36.21 -3.54
CA ALA A 1096 8.16 -36.09 -2.77
C ALA A 1096 8.25 -35.03 -1.66
N PHE A 1097 9.38 -34.92 -0.96
CA PHE A 1097 9.68 -33.86 0.00
C PHE A 1097 9.61 -32.49 -0.68
N GLY A 1098 10.36 -32.30 -1.78
CA GLY A 1098 10.37 -31.03 -2.52
C GLY A 1098 8.99 -30.67 -3.09
N LEU A 1099 8.21 -31.66 -3.53
CA LEU A 1099 6.84 -31.47 -4.00
C LEU A 1099 5.90 -31.06 -2.86
N GLY A 1100 5.93 -31.79 -1.74
CA GLY A 1100 5.10 -31.50 -0.58
C GLY A 1100 5.39 -30.14 0.04
N GLN A 1101 6.68 -29.78 0.16
CA GLN A 1101 7.08 -28.45 0.60
C GLN A 1101 6.54 -27.37 -0.36
N ARG A 1102 6.79 -27.50 -1.67
CA ARG A 1102 6.35 -26.47 -2.62
C ARG A 1102 4.83 -26.37 -2.74
N LEU A 1103 4.09 -27.47 -2.60
CA LEU A 1103 2.63 -27.45 -2.55
C LEU A 1103 2.12 -26.77 -1.26
N SER A 1104 2.76 -26.99 -0.10
CA SER A 1104 2.42 -26.28 1.15
C SER A 1104 2.69 -24.76 1.04
N GLU A 1105 3.83 -24.35 0.48
CA GLU A 1105 4.15 -22.94 0.17
C GLU A 1105 3.10 -22.28 -0.75
N LEU A 1106 2.54 -23.04 -1.70
CA LEU A 1106 1.46 -22.61 -2.61
C LEU A 1106 0.05 -22.70 -1.99
N ASN A 1107 -0.07 -22.94 -0.68
CA ASN A 1107 -1.34 -23.21 0.03
C ASN A 1107 -2.16 -24.41 -0.50
N ARG A 1108 -1.54 -25.32 -1.26
CA ARG A 1108 -2.11 -26.57 -1.78
C ARG A 1108 -1.89 -27.73 -0.79
N ALA A 1109 -2.16 -27.49 0.49
CA ALA A 1109 -1.75 -28.37 1.60
C ALA A 1109 -2.37 -29.78 1.55
N GLU A 1110 -3.57 -29.98 1.00
CA GLU A 1110 -4.15 -31.33 0.81
C GLU A 1110 -3.41 -32.15 -0.26
N GLU A 1111 -2.96 -31.49 -1.35
CA GLU A 1111 -2.13 -32.13 -2.37
C GLU A 1111 -0.73 -32.45 -1.81
N ALA A 1112 -0.18 -31.55 -0.99
CA ALA A 1112 1.05 -31.79 -0.25
C ALA A 1112 0.92 -33.02 0.69
N ALA A 1113 -0.15 -33.10 1.48
CA ALA A 1113 -0.41 -34.23 2.37
C ALA A 1113 -0.52 -35.54 1.56
N THR A 1114 -1.33 -35.56 0.50
CA THR A 1114 -1.51 -36.75 -0.36
C THR A 1114 -0.19 -37.30 -0.92
N VAL A 1115 0.71 -36.41 -1.36
CA VAL A 1115 2.06 -36.77 -1.84
C VAL A 1115 2.94 -37.30 -0.70
N LEU A 1116 2.98 -36.58 0.42
CA LEU A 1116 3.86 -36.90 1.55
C LEU A 1116 3.41 -38.17 2.27
N GLU A 1117 2.12 -38.42 2.43
CA GLU A 1117 1.55 -39.68 2.95
C GLU A 1117 2.00 -40.88 2.11
N THR A 1118 1.89 -40.76 0.79
CA THR A 1118 2.24 -41.83 -0.15
C THR A 1118 3.74 -42.16 -0.09
N ALA A 1119 4.59 -41.13 -0.03
CA ALA A 1119 6.03 -41.31 0.02
C ALA A 1119 6.53 -41.76 1.41
N ALA A 1120 5.92 -41.29 2.51
CA ALA A 1120 6.24 -41.73 3.87
C ALA A 1120 5.84 -43.18 4.11
N ALA A 1121 4.72 -43.64 3.53
CA ALA A 1121 4.36 -45.06 3.52
C ALA A 1121 5.33 -45.94 2.70
N ALA A 1122 6.08 -45.36 1.76
CA ALA A 1122 7.10 -46.05 0.97
C ALA A 1122 8.51 -45.99 1.58
N HIS A 1123 8.82 -44.95 2.36
CA HIS A 1123 10.09 -44.70 3.05
C HIS A 1123 9.87 -44.46 4.55
N PRO A 1124 9.45 -45.49 5.30
CA PRO A 1124 9.21 -45.36 6.74
C PRO A 1124 10.46 -44.96 7.54
N GLU A 1125 11.66 -45.03 6.97
CA GLU A 1125 12.90 -44.57 7.58
C GLU A 1125 13.24 -43.07 7.34
N ASP A 1126 12.49 -42.35 6.50
CA ASP A 1126 12.81 -40.96 6.12
C ASP A 1126 12.28 -39.92 7.13
N VAL A 1127 13.08 -39.65 8.14
CA VAL A 1127 12.79 -38.71 9.23
C VAL A 1127 12.41 -37.29 8.73
N PRO A 1128 13.16 -36.64 7.80
CA PRO A 1128 12.73 -35.37 7.18
C PRO A 1128 11.34 -35.42 6.54
N LEU A 1129 11.04 -36.47 5.76
CA LEU A 1129 9.76 -36.62 5.07
C LEU A 1129 8.60 -36.74 6.06
N HIS A 1130 8.76 -37.54 7.11
CA HIS A 1130 7.78 -37.65 8.20
C HIS A 1130 7.64 -36.36 9.01
N HIS A 1131 8.72 -35.59 9.22
CA HIS A 1131 8.65 -34.26 9.85
C HIS A 1131 7.81 -33.26 9.03
N LEU A 1132 8.05 -33.19 7.72
CA LEU A 1132 7.33 -32.32 6.80
C LEU A 1132 5.86 -32.73 6.66
N LEU A 1133 5.59 -34.04 6.57
CA LEU A 1133 4.22 -34.58 6.58
C LEU A 1133 3.45 -34.10 7.82
N GLY A 1134 4.05 -34.19 9.01
CA GLY A 1134 3.40 -33.73 10.24
C GLY A 1134 3.12 -32.22 10.25
N ASP A 1135 4.03 -31.38 9.74
CA ASP A 1135 3.77 -29.92 9.63
C ASP A 1135 2.64 -29.60 8.65
N VAL A 1136 2.56 -30.30 7.52
CA VAL A 1136 1.48 -30.14 6.53
C VAL A 1136 0.13 -30.63 7.07
N LEU A 1137 0.10 -31.78 7.75
CA LEU A 1137 -1.11 -32.28 8.42
C LEU A 1137 -1.57 -31.32 9.53
N ALA A 1138 -0.65 -30.69 10.25
CA ALA A 1138 -0.98 -29.67 11.24
C ALA A 1138 -1.50 -28.37 10.59
N GLN A 1139 -0.98 -27.96 9.42
CA GLN A 1139 -1.53 -26.86 8.62
C GLN A 1139 -2.98 -27.12 8.19
N LEU A 1140 -3.33 -28.39 7.93
CA LEU A 1140 -4.69 -28.84 7.62
C LEU A 1140 -5.60 -29.02 8.85
N GLY A 1141 -5.05 -28.95 10.08
CA GLY A 1141 -5.78 -29.27 11.30
C GLY A 1141 -6.02 -30.77 11.54
N ARG A 1142 -5.36 -31.66 10.78
CA ARG A 1142 -5.39 -33.13 10.93
C ARG A 1142 -4.50 -33.57 12.10
N ALA A 1143 -4.89 -33.17 13.30
CA ALA A 1143 -4.04 -33.14 14.50
C ALA A 1143 -3.46 -34.51 14.91
N ASP A 1144 -4.29 -35.56 15.04
CA ASP A 1144 -3.82 -36.88 15.46
C ASP A 1144 -2.90 -37.54 14.40
N GLU A 1145 -3.12 -37.25 13.12
CA GLU A 1145 -2.31 -37.75 12.01
C GLU A 1145 -0.96 -37.01 11.94
N ALA A 1146 -0.94 -35.70 12.21
CA ALA A 1146 0.29 -34.92 12.36
C ALA A 1146 1.16 -35.46 13.51
N ILE A 1147 0.53 -35.79 14.64
CA ILE A 1147 1.19 -36.40 15.80
C ILE A 1147 1.75 -37.77 15.42
N ALA A 1148 0.98 -38.62 14.73
CA ALA A 1148 1.47 -39.93 14.27
C ALA A 1148 2.68 -39.81 13.34
N ALA A 1149 2.70 -38.82 12.43
CA ALA A 1149 3.83 -38.57 11.54
C ALA A 1149 5.11 -38.15 12.30
N TRP A 1150 5.02 -37.22 13.25
CA TRP A 1150 6.16 -36.84 14.09
C TRP A 1150 6.58 -37.94 15.08
N GLN A 1151 5.64 -38.71 15.61
CA GLN A 1151 5.92 -39.84 16.50
C GLN A 1151 6.73 -40.90 15.75
N HIS A 1152 6.31 -41.26 14.55
CA HIS A 1152 7.03 -42.20 13.70
C HIS A 1152 8.45 -41.72 13.38
N ALA A 1153 8.65 -40.42 13.08
CA ALA A 1153 9.98 -39.83 12.89
C ALA A 1153 10.88 -39.95 14.15
N ALA A 1154 10.29 -39.78 15.35
CA ALA A 1154 10.98 -39.93 16.61
C ALA A 1154 11.24 -41.40 17.00
N ASP A 1155 10.36 -42.33 16.64
CA ASP A 1155 10.52 -43.77 16.89
C ASP A 1155 11.61 -44.38 15.99
N VAL A 1156 11.68 -43.93 14.73
CA VAL A 1156 12.71 -44.31 13.75
C VAL A 1156 14.09 -43.80 14.16
N ALA A 1157 14.17 -42.56 14.64
CA ALA A 1157 15.41 -41.94 15.07
C ALA A 1157 15.19 -41.16 16.38
N PRO A 1158 15.30 -41.82 17.56
CA PRO A 1158 15.05 -41.20 18.86
C PRO A 1158 16.23 -40.31 19.28
N THR A 1159 16.35 -39.16 18.62
CA THR A 1159 17.29 -38.08 18.95
C THR A 1159 16.59 -36.97 19.72
N GLY A 1160 17.34 -36.17 20.49
CA GLY A 1160 16.77 -35.01 21.19
C GLY A 1160 16.09 -34.01 20.24
N SER A 1161 16.62 -33.84 19.03
CA SER A 1161 16.04 -32.96 18.00
C SER A 1161 14.68 -33.47 17.48
N ASN A 1162 14.55 -34.77 17.21
CA ASN A 1162 13.30 -35.34 16.69
C ASN A 1162 12.22 -35.41 17.79
N LEU A 1163 12.62 -35.77 19.02
CA LEU A 1163 11.74 -35.69 20.19
C LEU A 1163 11.31 -34.25 20.48
N ASN A 1164 12.21 -33.27 20.32
CA ASN A 1164 11.86 -31.85 20.41
C ASN A 1164 10.86 -31.42 19.31
N LYS A 1165 11.02 -31.89 18.07
CA LYS A 1165 10.10 -31.60 16.96
C LYS A 1165 8.69 -32.13 17.24
N LEU A 1166 8.57 -33.38 17.69
CA LEU A 1166 7.31 -33.98 18.14
C LEU A 1166 6.71 -33.19 19.33
N GLY A 1167 7.52 -32.91 20.35
CA GLY A 1167 7.09 -32.18 21.53
C GLY A 1167 6.56 -30.77 21.22
N ALA A 1168 7.26 -30.02 20.38
CA ALA A 1168 6.81 -28.71 19.89
C ALA A 1168 5.51 -28.80 19.07
N GLY A 1169 5.35 -29.87 18.28
CA GLY A 1169 4.10 -30.19 17.58
C GLY A 1169 2.94 -30.45 18.53
N LEU A 1170 3.15 -31.25 19.58
CA LEU A 1170 2.17 -31.54 20.63
C LEU A 1170 1.78 -30.29 21.43
N VAL A 1171 2.74 -29.40 21.74
CA VAL A 1171 2.46 -28.06 22.33
C VAL A 1171 1.57 -27.23 21.40
N ARG A 1172 1.91 -27.15 20.10
CA ARG A 1172 1.12 -26.40 19.10
C ARG A 1172 -0.31 -26.93 18.92
N LEU A 1173 -0.53 -28.23 19.16
CA LEU A 1173 -1.84 -28.89 19.08
C LEU A 1173 -2.57 -29.02 20.44
N GLY A 1174 -1.99 -28.50 21.53
CA GLY A 1174 -2.61 -28.51 22.86
C GLY A 1174 -2.63 -29.87 23.58
N ARG A 1175 -1.78 -30.81 23.17
CA ARG A 1175 -1.65 -32.16 23.75
C ARG A 1175 -0.62 -32.17 24.88
N TRP A 1176 -0.94 -31.41 25.92
CA TRP A 1176 0.03 -30.98 26.95
C TRP A 1176 0.70 -32.12 27.73
N ASP A 1177 -0.03 -33.20 28.05
CA ASP A 1177 0.51 -34.33 28.83
C ASP A 1177 1.54 -35.14 28.04
N GLU A 1178 1.25 -35.42 26.77
CA GLU A 1178 2.18 -36.07 25.83
C GLU A 1178 3.36 -35.15 25.54
N ALA A 1179 3.12 -33.86 25.28
CA ALA A 1179 4.16 -32.86 25.07
C ALA A 1179 5.16 -32.77 26.25
N GLU A 1180 4.66 -32.80 27.49
CA GLU A 1180 5.50 -32.69 28.68
C GLU A 1180 6.45 -33.90 28.79
N LEU A 1181 5.92 -35.10 28.54
CA LEU A 1181 6.69 -36.34 28.56
C LEU A 1181 7.74 -36.35 27.43
N THR A 1182 7.35 -36.03 26.19
CA THR A 1182 8.26 -36.04 25.03
C THR A 1182 9.38 -35.01 25.17
N LEU A 1183 9.07 -33.78 25.62
CA LEU A 1183 10.09 -32.74 25.79
C LEU A 1183 11.06 -33.05 26.94
N GLN A 1184 10.60 -33.74 28.00
CA GLN A 1184 11.49 -34.27 29.04
C GLN A 1184 12.36 -35.44 28.52
N GLN A 1185 11.82 -36.30 27.65
CA GLN A 1185 12.59 -37.34 26.97
C GLN A 1185 13.63 -36.75 26.01
N ALA A 1186 13.31 -35.67 25.28
CA ALA A 1186 14.25 -34.97 24.42
C ALA A 1186 15.51 -34.52 25.19
N LEU A 1187 15.32 -33.88 26.34
CA LEU A 1187 16.38 -33.43 27.25
C LEU A 1187 17.16 -34.58 27.92
N ALA A 1188 16.52 -35.74 28.12
CA ALA A 1188 17.18 -36.93 28.67
C ALA A 1188 18.02 -37.67 27.63
N THR A 1189 17.60 -37.64 26.36
CA THR A 1189 18.30 -38.21 25.21
C THR A 1189 19.48 -37.35 24.77
N ASP A 1190 19.29 -36.03 24.68
CA ASP A 1190 20.37 -35.09 24.35
C ASP A 1190 20.25 -33.78 25.17
N PRO A 1191 21.00 -33.66 26.28
CA PRO A 1191 21.04 -32.45 27.10
C PRO A 1191 21.61 -31.20 26.41
N ALA A 1192 22.17 -31.30 25.20
CA ALA A 1192 22.70 -30.16 24.45
C ALA A 1192 21.62 -29.46 23.59
N VAL A 1193 20.47 -30.10 23.34
CA VAL A 1193 19.33 -29.47 22.66
C VAL A 1193 18.57 -28.61 23.68
N VAL A 1194 18.60 -27.30 23.51
CA VAL A 1194 18.07 -26.33 24.51
C VAL A 1194 16.61 -25.97 24.28
N GLU A 1195 16.14 -26.10 23.03
CA GLU A 1195 14.79 -25.78 22.56
C GLU A 1195 13.66 -26.44 23.38
N PRO A 1196 13.78 -27.68 23.90
CA PRO A 1196 12.75 -28.26 24.76
C PRO A 1196 12.45 -27.44 26.01
N TYR A 1197 13.43 -26.71 26.57
CA TYR A 1197 13.18 -25.80 27.68
C TYR A 1197 12.26 -24.63 27.29
N PHE A 1198 12.38 -24.13 26.06
CA PHE A 1198 11.46 -23.11 25.55
C PHE A 1198 10.05 -23.67 25.34
N TYR A 1199 9.92 -24.84 24.72
CA TYR A 1199 8.62 -25.46 24.47
C TYR A 1199 7.93 -25.97 25.75
N LEU A 1200 8.69 -26.44 26.76
CA LEU A 1200 8.17 -26.68 28.11
C LEU A 1200 7.67 -25.38 28.75
N GLY A 1201 8.38 -24.27 28.55
CA GLY A 1201 7.92 -22.93 28.94
C GLY A 1201 6.57 -22.58 28.31
N GLU A 1202 6.41 -22.78 27.00
CA GLU A 1202 5.17 -22.51 26.27
C GLU A 1202 4.01 -23.44 26.67
N LEU A 1203 4.30 -24.71 26.94
CA LEU A 1203 3.39 -25.73 27.48
C LEU A 1203 2.84 -25.29 28.85
N TYR A 1204 3.73 -25.06 29.82
CA TYR A 1204 3.33 -24.67 31.18
C TYR A 1204 2.70 -23.26 31.22
N ARG A 1205 3.04 -22.36 30.28
CA ARG A 1205 2.38 -21.06 30.09
C ARG A 1205 0.95 -21.22 29.53
N SER A 1206 0.68 -22.31 28.82
CA SER A 1206 -0.63 -22.58 28.17
C SER A 1206 -1.57 -23.43 29.03
N ARG A 1207 -1.05 -24.15 30.03
CA ARG A 1207 -1.84 -24.69 31.15
C ARG A 1207 -2.12 -23.59 32.18
N ASP A 1208 -3.39 -23.24 32.42
CA ASP A 1208 -3.76 -22.26 33.46
C ASP A 1208 -3.77 -22.89 34.87
N GLY A 1209 -2.61 -23.42 35.27
CA GLY A 1209 -2.34 -23.98 36.59
C GLY A 1209 -1.44 -23.07 37.41
N ALA A 1210 -1.77 -22.87 38.70
CA ALA A 1210 -0.98 -21.99 39.57
C ALA A 1210 0.47 -22.47 39.77
N GLY A 1211 0.70 -23.79 39.82
CA GLY A 1211 2.04 -24.38 39.86
C GLY A 1211 2.76 -24.33 38.51
N ASP A 1212 2.03 -24.45 37.40
CA ASP A 1212 2.62 -24.42 36.06
C ASP A 1212 3.22 -23.04 35.72
N ARG A 1213 2.72 -21.94 36.30
CA ARG A 1213 3.36 -20.61 36.11
C ARG A 1213 4.80 -20.54 36.62
N GLU A 1214 5.13 -21.26 37.70
CA GLU A 1214 6.53 -21.34 38.17
C GLU A 1214 7.35 -22.32 37.34
N ARG A 1215 6.78 -23.46 36.93
CA ARG A 1215 7.44 -24.42 36.01
C ARG A 1215 7.74 -23.80 34.64
N ALA A 1216 6.82 -22.95 34.13
CA ALA A 1216 7.01 -22.18 32.92
C ALA A 1216 8.19 -21.21 33.05
N ARG A 1217 8.25 -20.46 34.16
CA ARG A 1217 9.35 -19.51 34.42
C ARG A 1217 10.70 -20.23 34.57
N ASP A 1218 10.75 -21.35 35.29
CA ASP A 1218 11.94 -22.20 35.42
C ASP A 1218 12.40 -22.77 34.06
N ALA A 1219 11.46 -23.25 33.24
CA ALA A 1219 11.75 -23.75 31.89
C ALA A 1219 12.30 -22.65 30.97
N TYR A 1220 11.66 -21.46 30.89
CA TYR A 1220 12.22 -20.34 30.15
C TYR A 1220 13.57 -19.87 30.70
N GLN A 1221 13.79 -19.88 32.02
CA GLN A 1221 15.06 -19.48 32.61
C GLN A 1221 16.17 -20.45 32.20
N ARG A 1222 15.94 -21.76 32.26
CA ARG A 1222 16.88 -22.78 31.77
C ARG A 1222 17.18 -22.64 30.28
N TYR A 1223 16.19 -22.29 29.47
CA TYR A 1223 16.43 -21.93 28.08
C TYR A 1223 17.38 -20.73 27.95
N LEU A 1224 17.16 -19.65 28.72
CA LEU A 1224 18.03 -18.47 28.68
C LEU A 1224 19.44 -18.71 29.26
N ASP A 1225 19.57 -19.62 30.22
CA ASP A 1225 20.85 -19.97 30.85
C ASP A 1225 21.70 -20.89 29.96
N ALA A 1226 21.06 -21.74 29.13
CA ALA A 1226 21.72 -22.72 28.27
C ALA A 1226 21.88 -22.27 26.80
N ALA A 1227 20.93 -21.51 26.25
CA ALA A 1227 20.96 -21.09 24.85
C ALA A 1227 22.01 -19.98 24.60
N PRO A 1228 22.63 -19.92 23.40
CA PRO A 1228 23.55 -18.85 23.04
C PRO A 1228 22.83 -17.49 22.95
N LEU A 1229 23.60 -16.39 22.90
CA LEU A 1229 23.08 -15.01 23.00
C LEU A 1229 22.23 -14.56 21.80
N ASP A 1230 22.39 -15.23 20.66
CA ASP A 1230 21.70 -15.00 19.39
C ASP A 1230 20.53 -15.96 19.14
N ALA A 1231 20.25 -16.91 20.05
CA ALA A 1231 19.21 -17.92 19.87
C ALA A 1231 17.81 -17.28 19.66
N PRO A 1232 17.03 -17.75 18.67
CA PRO A 1232 15.88 -17.02 18.13
C PRO A 1232 14.76 -16.77 19.16
N TRP A 1233 14.63 -17.63 20.16
CA TRP A 1233 13.58 -17.52 21.16
C TRP A 1233 13.99 -16.74 22.42
N ARG A 1234 15.23 -16.23 22.56
CA ARG A 1234 15.67 -15.50 23.79
C ARG A 1234 14.73 -14.36 24.17
N SER A 1235 14.49 -13.45 23.23
CA SER A 1235 13.65 -12.27 23.47
C SER A 1235 12.20 -12.66 23.83
N LEU A 1236 11.70 -13.77 23.30
CA LEU A 1236 10.38 -14.30 23.60
C LEU A 1236 10.33 -14.98 24.98
N ALA A 1237 11.35 -15.76 25.34
CA ALA A 1237 11.50 -16.34 26.68
C ALA A 1237 11.64 -15.27 27.77
N GLU A 1238 12.48 -14.24 27.56
CA GLU A 1238 12.61 -13.07 28.45
C GLU A 1238 11.26 -12.34 28.62
N THR A 1239 10.54 -12.15 27.51
CA THR A 1239 9.18 -11.57 27.50
C THR A 1239 8.19 -12.44 28.27
N ASN A 1240 8.21 -13.76 28.08
CA ASN A 1240 7.31 -14.71 28.72
C ASN A 1240 7.58 -14.84 30.23
N ILE A 1241 8.84 -14.83 30.68
CA ILE A 1241 9.21 -14.70 32.10
C ILE A 1241 8.63 -13.42 32.69
N SER A 1242 8.73 -12.30 31.97
CA SER A 1242 8.20 -11.00 32.41
C SER A 1242 6.66 -10.98 32.47
N GLN A 1243 5.97 -11.71 31.59
CA GLN A 1243 4.51 -11.90 31.65
C GLN A 1243 4.08 -12.82 32.79
N LEU A 1244 4.82 -13.89 33.06
CA LEU A 1244 4.62 -14.80 34.20
C LEU A 1244 4.98 -14.19 35.56
N GLY A 1245 5.52 -12.96 35.58
CA GLY A 1245 5.78 -12.16 36.78
C GLY A 1245 4.67 -11.17 37.16
N GLN A 1246 3.51 -11.23 36.49
CA GLN A 1246 2.37 -10.31 36.66
C GLN A 1246 1.13 -11.01 37.22
#